data_AF-A0A534PBC0-F1
#
_entry.id   AF-A0A534PBC0-F1
#
_cell.length_a   1.000
_cell.length_b   1.000
_cell.length_c   1.000
_cell.angle_alpha   90.00
_cell.angle_beta   90.00
_cell.angle_gamma   90.00
#
_symmetry.space_group_name_H-M   'P 1'
#
loop_
_entity.id
_entity.type
_entity.pdbx_description
1 polymer ?
#
loop_
_entity_poly.entity_id
_entity_poly.type
_entity_poly.pdbx_seq_one_letter_code
_entity_poly.pdbx_strand_id
1 'polypeptide(L)'
;MNHRHPHLVHVAIADFGLAGPRAGWRLEALPAFAASGALYASGFPELAPCWLPGYAAHDSASVFAVAGALAAWAARRRDGFGQTVEVSVQEAALHCLNPWSIPLADYARRYPKVSPSPPRNGNGSYYAFATEDGWVRTVSGTPRHWRRFVARLGSPELLAGPEWESTGFRLANQDVIRLVASEILRSRPRGRVLAEARRLDVPMVPVNSPDEFVAEEQTRGRGIFRQTDFPHLAGAPVCAAPFRFSTLAVSLDRPAPTPESPCEMFAPRVPESPSRGPRVARSAPMAPPLAGIRAVHLGVGAVVPELCGLLGELGSEVIKIEAGLRRRLPLTSLEVRERLALSSRSQRSSRLQENDMPIDREKALGTDLGETTGGYGPDDVILYHLGIGAGFRSTDPGELAYTFEKNLKVLPSFAVVAASGMTARARRPQEGAGGGMGGLANVPGLSYNRALLLHGEQEVEIHRPLPTAAELTTRGRVAEIYDKGKAALVIVEYVASDRGGPLFTNRMSLFLRGEGGFGGPSGPKPGNERPARAPDGTVDSPTLPQQALLYRLNGDKNPLHADPEFAQRGGFDRPILHGLCSFGIVCKAIVDAALGGDPTRVTRYAARFAGVAFPGETLRTSWWRENGALIVDVQSAERGAPIISNAAVHLRT
;
A
#
# COMPACT_ATOMS: atom_id res chain seq x y z
N MET A 1 6.10 51.02 -11.49
CA MET A 1 7.02 50.81 -12.64
C MET A 1 6.31 50.88 -13.99
N ASN A 2 5.22 50.13 -14.22
CA ASN A 2 4.56 50.05 -15.54
C ASN A 2 4.01 51.38 -16.09
N HIS A 3 3.65 52.36 -15.23
CA HIS A 3 3.27 53.70 -15.69
C HIS A 3 4.43 54.50 -16.31
N ARG A 4 5.67 54.28 -15.85
CA ARG A 4 6.88 54.96 -16.37
C ARG A 4 7.50 54.20 -17.54
N HIS A 5 7.41 52.87 -17.53
CA HIS A 5 7.94 51.98 -18.57
C HIS A 5 6.86 50.98 -19.01
N PRO A 6 5.94 51.38 -19.92
CA PRO A 6 4.78 50.56 -20.30
C PRO A 6 5.13 49.28 -21.07
N HIS A 7 6.36 49.16 -21.57
CA HIS A 7 6.89 47.97 -22.27
C HIS A 7 7.65 47.02 -21.32
N LEU A 8 7.80 47.35 -20.04
CA LEU A 8 8.60 46.57 -19.11
C LEU A 8 7.86 45.28 -18.76
N VAL A 9 8.50 44.13 -19.01
CA VAL A 9 8.12 42.87 -18.36
C VAL A 9 8.86 42.83 -17.04
N HIS A 10 8.09 42.80 -15.95
CA HIS A 10 8.63 42.73 -14.59
C HIS A 10 8.25 41.37 -14.01
N VAL A 11 9.20 40.65 -13.43
CA VAL A 11 8.93 39.37 -12.77
C VAL A 11 9.25 39.49 -11.30
N ALA A 12 8.30 39.12 -10.45
CA ALA A 12 8.44 39.11 -9.01
C ALA A 12 8.28 37.68 -8.50
N ILE A 13 9.31 37.16 -7.85
CA ILE A 13 9.24 35.91 -7.10
C ILE A 13 9.00 36.28 -5.63
N ALA A 14 7.94 35.73 -5.04
CA ALA A 14 7.58 35.97 -3.65
C ALA A 14 7.20 34.66 -2.97
N ASP A 15 7.50 34.48 -1.69
CA ASP A 15 7.37 33.17 -1.05
C ASP A 15 5.93 32.62 -1.03
N PHE A 16 4.97 33.51 -0.77
CA PHE A 16 3.52 33.22 -0.76
C PHE A 16 2.73 34.09 -1.76
N GLY A 17 3.42 34.71 -2.72
CA GLY A 17 2.85 35.74 -3.58
C GLY A 17 2.90 37.16 -2.98
N LEU A 18 2.45 38.14 -3.77
CA LEU A 18 2.44 39.57 -3.42
C LEU A 18 1.14 39.99 -2.72
N ALA A 19 0.16 39.10 -2.62
CA ALA A 19 -1.13 39.34 -1.99
C ALA A 19 -1.52 38.21 -1.03
N GLY A 20 -2.50 38.49 -0.16
CA GLY A 20 -3.03 37.52 0.80
C GLY A 20 -2.34 37.56 2.17
N PRO A 21 -2.81 36.72 3.12
CA PRO A 21 -2.44 36.84 4.54
C PRO A 21 -0.95 36.66 4.86
N ARG A 22 -0.20 36.02 3.94
CA ARG A 22 1.23 35.69 4.13
C ARG A 22 2.17 36.39 3.15
N ALA A 23 1.71 37.38 2.37
CA ALA A 23 2.53 38.08 1.38
C ALA A 23 3.82 38.73 1.95
N GLY A 24 3.79 39.13 3.22
CA GLY A 24 4.95 39.68 3.92
C GLY A 24 5.93 38.65 4.48
N TRP A 25 5.62 37.36 4.42
CA TRP A 25 6.45 36.31 5.01
C TRP A 25 7.69 36.07 4.16
N ARG A 26 8.74 35.56 4.82
CA ARG A 26 10.00 35.15 4.20
C ARG A 26 10.32 33.72 4.60
N LEU A 27 10.66 32.88 3.63
CA LEU A 27 10.91 31.46 3.85
C LEU A 27 12.34 31.08 3.47
N GLU A 28 12.96 30.24 4.30
CA GLU A 28 14.13 29.47 3.90
C GLU A 28 13.72 28.21 3.11
N ALA A 29 14.70 27.47 2.58
CA ALA A 29 14.49 26.32 1.71
C ALA A 29 13.50 25.28 2.26
N LEU A 30 13.72 24.83 3.50
CA LEU A 30 12.90 23.79 4.13
C LEU A 30 11.49 24.30 4.48
N PRO A 31 11.31 25.47 5.13
CA PRO A 31 9.99 26.07 5.30
C PRO A 31 9.21 26.26 3.99
N ALA A 32 9.87 26.66 2.90
CA ALA A 32 9.24 26.78 1.57
C ALA A 32 8.76 25.43 1.03
N PHE A 33 9.59 24.39 1.14
CA PHE A 33 9.21 23.02 0.75
C PHE A 33 8.09 22.44 1.63
N ALA A 34 8.07 22.79 2.92
CA ALA A 34 7.01 22.40 3.84
C ALA A 34 5.69 23.11 3.50
N ALA A 35 5.74 24.42 3.31
CA ALA A 35 4.58 25.26 3.03
C ALA A 35 3.89 24.88 1.71
N SER A 36 4.62 24.38 0.71
CA SER A 36 4.03 23.92 -0.55
C SER A 36 3.21 22.64 -0.44
N GLY A 37 3.28 21.93 0.69
CA GLY A 37 2.67 20.62 0.89
C GLY A 37 3.43 19.47 0.22
N ALA A 38 4.50 19.75 -0.51
CA ALA A 38 5.32 18.71 -1.14
C ALA A 38 6.13 17.90 -0.12
N LEU A 39 6.56 18.52 1.00
CA LEU A 39 7.20 17.77 2.10
C LEU A 39 6.31 16.65 2.63
N TYR A 40 5.00 16.91 2.82
CA TYR A 40 4.05 15.89 3.30
C TYR A 40 3.96 14.67 2.37
N ALA A 41 4.22 14.83 1.07
CA ALA A 41 4.22 13.72 0.12
C ALA A 41 5.58 12.98 0.03
N SER A 42 6.60 13.47 0.72
CA SER A 42 7.98 12.97 0.60
C SER A 42 8.38 12.03 1.74
N GLY A 43 9.11 10.97 1.38
CA GLY A 43 9.66 10.00 2.33
C GLY A 43 8.76 8.82 2.66
N PHE A 44 9.17 8.05 3.66
CA PHE A 44 8.49 6.84 4.10
C PHE A 44 7.28 7.16 5.00
N PRO A 45 6.14 6.44 4.86
CA PRO A 45 4.95 6.71 5.66
C PRO A 45 5.16 6.49 7.17
N GLU A 46 6.03 5.56 7.54
CA GLU A 46 6.40 5.22 8.92
C GLU A 46 7.42 6.19 9.57
N LEU A 47 8.05 7.06 8.77
CA LEU A 47 9.03 8.04 9.24
C LEU A 47 8.46 9.46 9.16
N ALA A 48 9.17 10.42 9.78
CA ALA A 48 8.90 11.83 9.53
C ALA A 48 9.06 12.16 8.03
N PRO A 49 8.28 13.13 7.50
CA PRO A 49 8.43 13.59 6.11
C PRO A 49 9.90 13.92 5.78
N CYS A 50 10.37 13.41 4.64
CA CYS A 50 11.79 13.51 4.28
C CYS A 50 12.03 14.74 3.40
N TRP A 51 13.00 15.56 3.77
CA TRP A 51 13.40 16.72 2.98
C TRP A 51 14.18 16.30 1.74
N LEU A 52 13.83 16.86 0.57
CA LEU A 52 14.63 16.75 -0.64
C LEU A 52 15.83 17.71 -0.57
N PRO A 53 17.05 17.31 -1.00
CA PRO A 53 18.22 18.18 -0.99
C PRO A 53 18.01 19.49 -1.77
N GLY A 54 18.70 20.55 -1.35
CA GLY A 54 18.77 21.83 -2.06
C GLY A 54 17.57 22.76 -1.81
N TYR A 55 17.33 23.66 -2.77
CA TYR A 55 16.33 24.72 -2.70
C TYR A 55 15.14 24.44 -3.62
N ALA A 56 14.72 23.17 -3.71
CA ALA A 56 13.78 22.67 -4.73
C ALA A 56 12.52 23.54 -4.92
N ALA A 57 11.96 24.12 -3.84
CA ALA A 57 10.83 25.04 -3.94
C ALA A 57 11.17 26.34 -4.69
N HIS A 58 12.29 26.98 -4.34
CA HIS A 58 12.78 28.18 -5.02
C HIS A 58 13.27 27.89 -6.43
N ASP A 59 13.91 26.74 -6.64
CA ASP A 59 14.34 26.28 -7.97
C ASP A 59 13.11 26.11 -8.88
N SER A 60 12.02 25.53 -8.37
CA SER A 60 10.74 25.45 -9.08
C SER A 60 10.21 26.84 -9.46
N ALA A 61 10.21 27.78 -8.50
CA ALA A 61 9.80 29.17 -8.74
C ALA A 61 10.64 29.86 -9.82
N SER A 62 11.95 29.60 -9.86
CA SER A 62 12.84 30.16 -10.89
C SER A 62 12.47 29.70 -12.30
N VAL A 63 12.11 28.42 -12.47
CA VAL A 63 11.70 27.85 -13.76
C VAL A 63 10.38 28.47 -14.21
N PHE A 64 9.39 28.58 -13.32
CA PHE A 64 8.11 29.24 -13.63
C PHE A 64 8.26 30.74 -13.89
N ALA A 65 9.19 31.41 -13.21
CA ALA A 65 9.51 32.81 -13.44
C ALA A 65 10.07 33.03 -14.85
N VAL A 66 10.98 32.16 -15.32
CA VAL A 66 11.48 32.21 -16.70
C VAL A 66 10.37 31.92 -17.70
N ALA A 67 9.54 30.89 -17.47
CA ALA A 67 8.43 30.55 -18.35
C ALA A 67 7.43 31.71 -18.49
N GLY A 68 7.03 32.31 -17.36
CA GLY A 68 6.15 33.47 -17.32
C GLY A 68 6.79 34.71 -17.96
N ALA A 69 8.09 34.95 -17.73
CA ALA A 69 8.83 36.04 -18.38
C ALA A 69 8.79 35.91 -19.91
N LEU A 70 9.05 34.71 -20.43
CA LEU A 70 9.05 34.43 -21.86
C LEU A 70 7.65 34.55 -22.47
N ALA A 71 6.62 34.08 -21.77
CA ALA A 71 5.22 34.23 -22.19
C ALA A 71 4.81 35.71 -22.23
N ALA A 72 5.13 36.48 -21.18
CA ALA A 72 4.86 37.91 -21.13
C ALA A 72 5.67 38.69 -22.18
N TRP A 73 6.90 38.27 -22.47
CA TRP A 73 7.72 38.83 -23.53
C TRP A 73 7.13 38.56 -24.91
N ALA A 74 6.62 37.34 -25.16
CA ALA A 74 5.92 37.00 -26.39
C ALA A 74 4.65 37.85 -26.57
N ALA A 75 3.84 37.99 -25.51
CA ALA A 75 2.66 38.87 -25.50
C ALA A 75 3.04 40.32 -25.82
N ARG A 76 4.11 40.83 -25.17
CA ARG A 76 4.61 42.19 -25.43
C ARG A 76 5.03 42.38 -26.88
N ARG A 77 5.65 41.39 -27.54
CA ARG A 77 6.02 41.51 -28.96
C ARG A 77 4.82 41.69 -29.87
N ARG A 78 3.67 41.12 -29.49
CA ARG A 78 2.42 41.24 -30.22
C ARG A 78 1.69 42.55 -29.89
N ASP A 79 1.60 42.88 -28.61
CA ASP A 79 0.68 43.91 -28.11
C ASP A 79 1.38 45.25 -27.80
N GLY A 80 2.72 45.26 -27.71
CA GLY A 80 3.55 46.44 -27.40
C GLY A 80 3.65 46.79 -25.91
N PHE A 81 2.86 46.14 -25.05
CA PHE A 81 2.82 46.41 -23.61
C PHE A 81 3.44 45.28 -22.80
N GLY A 82 4.22 45.67 -21.78
CA GLY A 82 4.74 44.76 -20.77
C GLY A 82 3.74 44.58 -19.63
N GLN A 83 4.05 43.65 -18.73
CA GLN A 83 3.22 43.32 -17.58
C GLN A 83 4.07 42.80 -16.43
N THR A 84 3.46 42.76 -15.24
CA THR A 84 4.07 42.10 -14.09
C THR A 84 3.65 40.64 -14.08
N VAL A 85 4.62 39.73 -14.00
CA VAL A 85 4.42 38.31 -13.75
C VAL A 85 4.78 38.06 -12.29
N GLU A 86 3.83 37.57 -11.53
CA GLU A 86 4.04 37.13 -10.15
C GLU A 86 4.22 35.61 -10.13
N VAL A 87 5.18 35.14 -9.35
CA VAL A 87 5.38 33.72 -9.09
C VAL A 87 5.52 33.51 -7.59
N SER A 88 4.55 32.78 -7.03
CA SER A 88 4.61 32.30 -5.65
C SER A 88 5.54 31.09 -5.55
N VAL A 89 6.51 31.11 -4.63
CA VAL A 89 7.40 29.95 -4.38
C VAL A 89 6.57 28.74 -3.93
N GLN A 90 5.60 28.97 -3.05
CA GLN A 90 4.70 27.92 -2.56
C GLN A 90 3.93 27.24 -3.70
N GLU A 91 3.33 28.02 -4.59
CA GLU A 91 2.49 27.52 -5.69
C GLU A 91 3.35 26.85 -6.77
N ALA A 92 4.47 27.46 -7.13
CA ALA A 92 5.42 26.89 -8.09
C ALA A 92 5.97 25.53 -7.60
N ALA A 93 6.30 25.43 -6.31
CA ALA A 93 6.76 24.18 -5.70
C ALA A 93 5.65 23.11 -5.68
N LEU A 94 4.39 23.49 -5.44
CA LEU A 94 3.25 22.58 -5.55
C LEU A 94 3.16 22.02 -6.97
N HIS A 95 3.24 22.87 -8.00
CA HIS A 95 3.17 22.46 -9.39
C HIS A 95 4.35 21.60 -9.85
N CYS A 96 5.57 21.85 -9.36
CA CYS A 96 6.73 21.05 -9.74
C CYS A 96 6.88 19.75 -8.95
N LEU A 97 6.58 19.76 -7.65
CA LEU A 97 6.99 18.69 -6.74
C LEU A 97 5.82 17.80 -6.29
N ASN A 98 4.58 18.31 -6.30
CA ASN A 98 3.39 17.54 -5.93
C ASN A 98 2.11 17.96 -6.70
N PRO A 99 2.14 18.01 -8.05
CA PRO A 99 1.05 18.59 -8.84
C PRO A 99 -0.26 17.80 -8.80
N TRP A 100 -0.25 16.56 -8.32
CA TRP A 100 -1.42 15.67 -8.35
C TRP A 100 -2.15 15.61 -7.03
N SER A 101 -1.43 15.41 -5.93
CA SER A 101 -2.04 15.06 -4.65
C SER A 101 -2.84 16.22 -4.07
N ILE A 102 -2.33 17.45 -4.19
CA ILE A 102 -2.98 18.61 -3.58
C ILE A 102 -4.25 19.01 -4.34
N PRO A 103 -4.25 19.11 -5.69
CA PRO A 103 -5.49 19.30 -6.42
C PRO A 103 -6.49 18.16 -6.21
N LEU A 104 -6.05 16.90 -6.11
CA LEU A 104 -6.94 15.78 -5.82
C LEU A 104 -7.60 15.90 -4.43
N ALA A 105 -6.91 16.41 -3.42
CA ALA A 105 -7.49 16.67 -2.12
C ALA A 105 -8.61 17.74 -2.20
N ASP A 106 -8.45 18.76 -3.04
CA ASP A 106 -9.51 19.74 -3.31
C ASP A 106 -10.68 19.11 -4.08
N TYR A 107 -10.40 18.36 -5.14
CA TYR A 107 -11.42 17.62 -5.89
C TYR A 107 -12.19 16.63 -5.01
N ALA A 108 -11.54 15.93 -4.10
CA ALA A 108 -12.16 14.96 -3.20
C ALA A 108 -13.21 15.61 -2.26
N ARG A 109 -13.05 16.90 -1.91
CA ARG A 109 -14.07 17.65 -1.14
C ARG A 109 -15.37 17.78 -1.92
N ARG A 110 -15.29 17.89 -3.24
CA ARG A 110 -16.45 18.02 -4.13
C ARG A 110 -16.94 16.68 -4.68
N TYR A 111 -16.04 15.71 -4.82
CA TYR A 111 -16.28 14.40 -5.42
C TYR A 111 -15.86 13.30 -4.44
N PRO A 112 -16.76 12.84 -3.54
CA PRO A 112 -16.41 11.92 -2.45
C PRO A 112 -15.83 10.55 -2.88
N LYS A 113 -15.91 10.22 -4.17
CA LYS A 113 -15.35 9.00 -4.75
C LYS A 113 -13.89 9.15 -5.20
N VAL A 114 -13.35 10.36 -5.18
CA VAL A 114 -11.94 10.65 -5.50
C VAL A 114 -11.13 10.48 -4.23
N SER A 115 -10.13 9.60 -4.26
CA SER A 115 -9.22 9.43 -3.14
C SER A 115 -8.37 10.70 -2.97
N PRO A 116 -8.34 11.32 -1.78
CA PRO A 116 -7.77 12.65 -1.59
C PRO A 116 -6.24 12.69 -1.75
N SER A 117 -5.51 11.58 -1.56
CA SER A 117 -4.10 11.46 -1.89
C SER A 117 -3.64 10.01 -1.66
N PRO A 118 -2.75 9.45 -2.50
CA PRO A 118 -2.08 8.20 -2.16
C PRO A 118 -1.16 8.39 -0.93
N PRO A 119 -0.96 7.36 -0.10
CA PRO A 119 -0.05 7.46 1.03
C PRO A 119 1.38 7.77 0.56
N ARG A 120 2.17 8.39 1.45
CA ARG A 120 3.61 8.57 1.25
C ARG A 120 4.26 7.24 0.86
N ASN A 121 5.16 7.26 -0.11
CA ASN A 121 5.87 6.08 -0.58
C ASN A 121 7.33 6.45 -0.83
N GLY A 122 8.16 6.36 0.21
CA GLY A 122 9.58 6.75 0.15
C GLY A 122 10.39 5.96 -0.88
N ASN A 123 9.96 4.74 -1.16
CA ASN A 123 10.52 3.88 -2.20
C ASN A 123 10.02 4.20 -3.63
N GLY A 124 9.02 5.09 -3.75
CA GLY A 124 8.34 5.42 -4.99
C GLY A 124 7.49 4.28 -5.57
N SER A 125 6.70 4.62 -6.60
CA SER A 125 5.93 3.64 -7.39
C SER A 125 6.79 2.73 -8.29
N TYR A 126 8.10 3.03 -8.34
CA TYR A 126 9.10 2.45 -9.23
C TYR A 126 10.42 2.36 -8.45
N TYR A 127 10.78 1.11 -8.12
CA TYR A 127 11.63 0.71 -7.00
C TYR A 127 13.09 1.15 -7.11
N ALA A 128 13.70 1.42 -5.95
CA ALA A 128 15.15 1.44 -5.79
C ALA A 128 15.60 0.14 -5.09
N PHE A 129 16.66 -0.48 -5.60
CA PHE A 129 17.21 -1.73 -5.10
C PHE A 129 18.69 -1.58 -4.79
N ALA A 130 19.09 -2.08 -3.63
CA ALA A 130 20.49 -2.25 -3.30
C ALA A 130 21.11 -3.31 -4.22
N THR A 131 22.38 -3.09 -4.53
CA THR A 131 23.30 -4.00 -5.22
C THR A 131 24.54 -4.13 -4.34
N GLU A 132 25.50 -4.96 -4.74
CA GLU A 132 26.71 -5.22 -3.94
C GLU A 132 27.49 -3.94 -3.63
N ASP A 133 27.60 -3.04 -4.60
CA ASP A 133 28.45 -1.85 -4.60
C ASP A 133 27.66 -0.55 -4.86
N GLY A 134 26.35 -0.55 -4.64
CA GLY A 134 25.53 0.67 -4.82
C GLY A 134 24.04 0.40 -4.96
N TRP A 135 23.36 1.25 -5.72
CA TRP A 135 21.90 1.17 -5.91
C TRP A 135 21.52 1.31 -7.38
N VAL A 136 20.40 0.67 -7.74
CA VAL A 136 19.73 0.84 -9.04
C VAL A 136 18.28 1.25 -8.84
N ARG A 137 17.74 1.98 -9.82
CA ARG A 137 16.32 2.33 -9.87
C ARG A 137 15.69 1.82 -11.15
N THR A 138 14.49 1.25 -11.08
CA THR A 138 13.81 0.67 -12.25
C THR A 138 12.36 1.16 -12.39
N VAL A 139 11.91 1.34 -13.63
CA VAL A 139 10.53 1.72 -13.99
C VAL A 139 9.87 0.63 -14.84
N SER A 140 9.12 -0.25 -14.19
CA SER A 140 8.44 -1.39 -14.82
C SER A 140 6.92 -1.17 -14.97
N GLY A 141 6.51 0.04 -15.38
CA GLY A 141 5.09 0.46 -15.36
C GLY A 141 4.18 -0.13 -16.44
N THR A 142 4.73 -0.58 -17.57
CA THR A 142 3.96 -1.22 -18.66
C THR A 142 4.05 -2.74 -18.56
N PRO A 143 3.02 -3.48 -19.03
CA PRO A 143 3.09 -4.95 -19.16
C PRO A 143 4.38 -5.45 -19.82
N ARG A 144 4.80 -4.80 -20.91
CA ARG A 144 6.04 -5.13 -21.61
C ARG A 144 7.29 -4.96 -20.74
N HIS A 145 7.42 -3.83 -20.05
CA HIS A 145 8.58 -3.59 -19.17
C HIS A 145 8.54 -4.50 -17.94
N TRP A 146 7.34 -4.83 -17.45
CA TRP A 146 7.16 -5.77 -16.35
C TRP A 146 7.69 -7.17 -16.70
N ARG A 147 7.26 -7.76 -17.81
CA ARG A 147 7.75 -9.08 -18.23
C ARG A 147 9.26 -9.12 -18.38
N ARG A 148 9.84 -8.07 -18.96
CA ARG A 148 11.30 -7.94 -19.11
C ARG A 148 12.01 -7.86 -17.76
N PHE A 149 11.43 -7.12 -16.81
CA PHE A 149 11.95 -7.02 -15.46
C PHE A 149 11.87 -8.36 -14.73
N VAL A 150 10.76 -9.10 -14.83
CA VAL A 150 10.62 -10.45 -14.26
C VAL A 150 11.60 -11.43 -14.90
N ALA A 151 11.71 -11.44 -16.22
CA ALA A 151 12.70 -12.26 -16.94
C ALA A 151 14.13 -11.97 -16.50
N ARG A 152 14.45 -10.69 -16.26
CA ARG A 152 15.74 -10.28 -15.71
C ARG A 152 16.02 -10.87 -14.33
N LEU A 153 15.00 -10.99 -13.49
CA LEU A 153 15.11 -11.58 -12.16
C LEU A 153 15.24 -13.12 -12.21
N GLY A 154 15.29 -13.72 -13.40
CA GLY A 154 15.27 -15.18 -13.56
C GLY A 154 13.87 -15.78 -13.51
N SER A 155 12.83 -14.96 -13.76
CA SER A 155 11.42 -15.38 -13.76
C SER A 155 10.98 -16.06 -12.46
N PRO A 156 11.14 -15.39 -11.29
CA PRO A 156 10.68 -15.96 -10.02
C PRO A 156 9.18 -16.22 -10.08
N GLU A 157 8.77 -17.42 -9.66
CA GLU A 157 7.39 -17.89 -9.73
C GLU A 157 6.40 -16.92 -9.07
N LEU A 158 6.80 -16.34 -7.93
CA LEU A 158 6.04 -15.34 -7.18
C LEU A 158 5.65 -14.08 -7.99
N LEU A 159 6.34 -13.79 -9.10
CA LEU A 159 6.11 -12.61 -9.94
C LEU A 159 5.65 -12.97 -11.37
N ALA A 160 5.42 -14.25 -11.66
CA ALA A 160 5.14 -14.75 -13.01
C ALA A 160 3.64 -14.89 -13.35
N GLY A 161 2.75 -14.77 -12.37
CA GLY A 161 1.30 -14.88 -12.55
C GLY A 161 0.67 -13.81 -13.46
N PRO A 162 -0.45 -14.12 -14.15
CA PRO A 162 -1.11 -13.20 -15.07
C PRO A 162 -1.65 -11.92 -14.40
N GLU A 163 -1.96 -11.95 -13.12
CA GLU A 163 -2.38 -10.79 -12.32
C GLU A 163 -1.30 -9.70 -12.27
N TRP A 164 -0.03 -10.08 -12.34
CA TRP A 164 1.10 -9.14 -12.35
C TRP A 164 1.20 -8.34 -13.65
N GLU A 165 0.44 -8.69 -14.70
CA GLU A 165 0.28 -7.86 -15.90
C GLU A 165 -0.43 -6.53 -15.58
N SER A 166 -1.30 -6.53 -14.56
CA SER A 166 -2.06 -5.36 -14.11
C SER A 166 -1.17 -4.39 -13.33
N THR A 167 -1.09 -3.14 -13.80
CA THR A 167 -0.41 -2.07 -13.07
C THR A 167 -1.02 -1.84 -11.69
N GLY A 168 -2.35 -1.91 -11.56
CA GLY A 168 -3.01 -1.74 -10.26
C GLY A 168 -2.61 -2.83 -9.26
N PHE A 169 -2.51 -4.08 -9.74
CA PHE A 169 -2.06 -5.20 -8.89
C PHE A 169 -0.59 -5.03 -8.47
N ARG A 170 0.29 -4.62 -9.39
CA ARG A 170 1.69 -4.30 -9.07
C ARG A 170 1.82 -3.20 -8.02
N LEU A 171 0.99 -2.15 -8.11
CA LEU A 171 0.99 -1.06 -7.14
C LEU A 171 0.44 -1.47 -5.76
N ALA A 172 -0.49 -2.42 -5.71
CA ALA A 172 -1.04 -2.92 -4.46
C ALA A 172 -0.12 -3.93 -3.73
N ASN A 173 0.78 -4.59 -4.47
CA ASN A 173 1.67 -5.65 -3.96
C ASN A 173 3.16 -5.28 -4.13
N GLN A 174 3.51 -4.01 -3.92
CA GLN A 174 4.87 -3.51 -4.10
C GLN A 174 5.87 -4.14 -3.12
N ASP A 175 5.41 -4.52 -1.94
CA ASP A 175 6.17 -5.22 -0.91
C ASP A 175 6.72 -6.56 -1.42
N VAL A 176 5.90 -7.37 -2.08
CA VAL A 176 6.31 -8.66 -2.67
C VAL A 176 7.37 -8.45 -3.75
N ILE A 177 7.12 -7.50 -4.66
CA ILE A 177 8.08 -7.17 -5.73
C ILE A 177 9.41 -6.73 -5.12
N ARG A 178 9.36 -5.92 -4.05
CA ARG A 178 10.55 -5.42 -3.38
C ARG A 178 11.33 -6.54 -2.71
N LEU A 179 10.64 -7.40 -1.96
CA LEU A 179 11.26 -8.52 -1.26
C LEU A 179 12.03 -9.42 -2.24
N VAL A 180 11.34 -9.89 -3.28
CA VAL A 180 11.91 -10.81 -4.28
C VAL A 180 13.06 -10.16 -5.05
N ALA A 181 12.86 -8.95 -5.56
CA ALA A 181 13.89 -8.28 -6.36
C ALA A 181 15.10 -7.86 -5.50
N SER A 182 14.91 -7.46 -4.24
CA SER A 182 16.02 -7.10 -3.35
C SER A 182 16.91 -8.30 -3.06
N GLU A 183 16.33 -9.47 -2.80
CA GLU A 183 17.09 -10.70 -2.56
C GLU A 183 17.98 -11.06 -3.76
N ILE A 184 17.43 -10.93 -4.97
CA ILE A 184 18.13 -11.31 -6.21
C ILE A 184 19.22 -10.30 -6.60
N LEU A 185 19.00 -9.00 -6.33
CA LEU A 185 19.87 -7.92 -6.80
C LEU A 185 20.97 -7.54 -5.80
N ARG A 186 20.74 -7.72 -4.49
CA ARG A 186 21.63 -7.22 -3.43
C ARG A 186 23.04 -7.82 -3.47
N SER A 187 23.17 -9.07 -3.89
CA SER A 187 24.46 -9.80 -3.96
C SER A 187 25.14 -9.69 -5.32
N ARG A 188 24.67 -8.81 -6.22
CA ARG A 188 25.22 -8.65 -7.57
C ARG A 188 25.87 -7.28 -7.76
N PRO A 189 27.00 -7.18 -8.48
CA PRO A 189 27.59 -5.88 -8.82
C PRO A 189 26.65 -5.03 -9.66
N ARG A 190 26.52 -3.74 -9.32
CA ARG A 190 25.68 -2.74 -10.01
C ARG A 190 25.92 -2.73 -11.51
N GLY A 191 27.19 -2.76 -11.93
CA GLY A 191 27.57 -2.78 -13.35
C GLY A 191 27.02 -3.98 -14.11
N ARG A 192 27.08 -5.19 -13.52
CA ARG A 192 26.48 -6.40 -14.09
C ARG A 192 24.96 -6.27 -14.13
N VAL A 193 24.37 -5.73 -13.07
CA VAL A 193 22.93 -5.55 -12.97
C VAL A 193 22.40 -4.68 -14.11
N LEU A 194 23.07 -3.56 -14.39
CA LEU A 194 22.71 -2.62 -15.45
C LEU A 194 22.98 -3.16 -16.87
N ALA A 195 24.10 -3.87 -17.07
CA ALA A 195 24.41 -4.49 -18.36
C ALA A 195 23.35 -5.52 -18.77
N GLU A 196 22.91 -6.36 -17.83
CA GLU A 196 21.81 -7.32 -18.06
C GLU A 196 20.48 -6.62 -18.31
N ALA A 197 20.18 -5.56 -17.55
CA ALA A 197 18.96 -4.77 -17.74
C ALA A 197 18.91 -4.16 -19.15
N ARG A 198 20.03 -3.60 -19.62
CA ARG A 198 20.17 -3.06 -20.98
C ARG A 198 19.97 -4.13 -22.05
N ARG A 199 20.56 -5.32 -21.87
CA ARG A 199 20.38 -6.46 -22.79
C ARG A 199 18.92 -6.91 -22.90
N LEU A 200 18.17 -6.81 -21.81
CA LEU A 200 16.76 -7.22 -21.74
C LEU A 200 15.78 -6.06 -21.95
N ASP A 201 16.26 -4.87 -22.31
CA ASP A 201 15.48 -3.63 -22.43
C ASP A 201 14.60 -3.34 -21.18
N VAL A 202 15.15 -3.56 -19.99
CA VAL A 202 14.53 -3.17 -18.73
C VAL A 202 14.92 -1.72 -18.43
N PRO A 203 13.96 -0.79 -18.23
CA PRO A 203 14.27 0.60 -17.89
C PRO A 203 14.85 0.70 -16.47
N MET A 204 16.17 0.60 -16.37
CA MET A 204 16.90 0.59 -15.12
C MET A 204 18.15 1.47 -15.23
N VAL A 205 18.41 2.25 -14.20
CA VAL A 205 19.51 3.23 -14.14
C VAL A 205 20.24 3.14 -12.79
N PRO A 206 21.52 3.51 -12.71
CA PRO A 206 22.20 3.62 -11.43
C PRO A 206 21.63 4.77 -10.61
N VAL A 207 21.72 4.66 -9.29
CA VAL A 207 21.63 5.82 -8.39
C VAL A 207 23.07 6.23 -8.08
N ASN A 208 23.52 7.29 -8.75
CA ASN A 208 24.89 7.80 -8.63
C ASN A 208 25.01 8.76 -7.45
N SER A 209 26.13 8.69 -6.73
CA SER A 209 26.64 9.81 -5.94
C SER A 209 27.05 10.98 -6.86
N PRO A 210 27.24 12.21 -6.31
CA PRO A 210 27.69 13.35 -7.12
C PRO A 210 28.98 13.08 -7.89
N ASP A 211 29.98 12.47 -7.26
CA ASP A 211 31.27 12.17 -7.90
C ASP A 211 31.13 11.13 -9.03
N GLU A 212 30.32 10.08 -8.80
CA GLU A 212 30.02 9.10 -9.83
C GLU A 212 29.27 9.72 -11.02
N PHE A 213 28.33 10.64 -10.77
CA PHE A 213 27.62 11.34 -11.84
C PHE A 213 28.58 12.19 -12.69
N VAL A 214 29.50 12.92 -12.06
CA VAL A 214 30.53 13.71 -12.75
C VAL A 214 31.46 12.82 -13.58
N ALA A 215 31.83 11.66 -13.03
CA ALA A 215 32.72 10.70 -13.68
C ALA A 215 32.04 9.87 -14.78
N GLU A 216 30.71 9.79 -14.80
CA GLU A 216 29.93 8.94 -15.71
C GLU A 216 30.23 9.24 -17.19
N GLU A 217 30.37 8.19 -18.00
CA GLU A 217 30.66 8.27 -19.43
C GLU A 217 29.67 9.17 -20.16
N GLN A 218 28.36 9.02 -19.88
CA GLN A 218 27.32 9.82 -20.49
C GLN A 218 27.44 11.31 -20.11
N THR A 219 27.71 11.61 -18.84
CA THR A 219 27.88 12.99 -18.35
C THR A 219 29.09 13.66 -18.99
N ARG A 220 30.23 12.96 -19.03
CA ARG A 220 31.46 13.44 -19.67
C ARG A 220 31.29 13.61 -21.18
N GLY A 221 30.69 12.64 -21.86
CA GLY A 221 30.40 12.70 -23.29
C GLY A 221 29.42 13.82 -23.65
N ARG A 222 28.54 14.22 -22.71
CA ARG A 222 27.68 15.39 -22.86
C ARG A 222 28.36 16.71 -22.50
N GLY A 223 29.57 16.71 -21.95
CA GLY A 223 30.34 17.93 -21.66
C GLY A 223 29.54 18.97 -20.87
N ILE A 224 28.72 18.50 -19.91
CA ILE A 224 27.94 19.41 -19.06
C ILE A 224 28.85 20.18 -18.10
N PHE A 225 29.93 19.56 -17.64
CA PHE A 225 31.01 20.21 -16.91
C PHE A 225 32.04 20.72 -17.91
N ARG A 226 32.15 22.04 -18.07
CA ARG A 226 33.03 22.68 -19.03
C ARG A 226 34.17 23.39 -18.31
N GLN A 227 35.36 23.23 -18.85
CA GLN A 227 36.52 24.01 -18.42
C GLN A 227 36.32 25.48 -18.77
N THR A 228 36.78 26.36 -17.89
CA THR A 228 36.73 27.81 -18.09
C THR A 228 38.07 28.42 -17.74
N ASP A 229 38.44 29.50 -18.41
CA ASP A 229 39.67 30.25 -18.11
C ASP A 229 39.44 31.31 -17.03
N PHE A 230 38.41 31.15 -16.20
CA PHE A 230 38.08 32.12 -15.15
C PHE A 230 39.16 32.08 -14.05
N PRO A 231 39.91 33.17 -13.83
CA PRO A 231 41.09 33.13 -12.96
C PRO A 231 40.78 32.68 -11.54
N HIS A 232 39.62 33.09 -11.00
CA HIS A 232 39.19 32.75 -9.64
C HIS A 232 38.79 31.29 -9.44
N LEU A 233 38.55 30.54 -10.53
CA LEU A 233 38.24 29.11 -10.48
C LEU A 233 39.48 28.22 -10.66
N ALA A 234 40.64 28.79 -11.02
CA ALA A 234 41.89 28.06 -11.22
C ALA A 234 41.73 26.80 -12.11
N GLY A 235 40.93 26.88 -13.18
CA GLY A 235 40.66 25.75 -14.08
C GLY A 235 39.69 24.70 -13.49
N ALA A 236 38.90 25.04 -12.49
CA ALA A 236 37.78 24.20 -12.06
C ALA A 236 36.67 24.24 -13.12
N PRO A 237 36.05 23.08 -13.45
CA PRO A 237 34.98 23.04 -14.42
C PRO A 237 33.68 23.62 -13.84
N VAL A 238 32.89 24.26 -14.71
CA VAL A 238 31.58 24.83 -14.37
C VAL A 238 30.47 23.99 -15.03
N CYS A 239 29.38 23.79 -14.31
CA CYS A 239 28.19 23.14 -14.84
C CYS A 239 27.46 24.09 -15.82
N ALA A 240 27.42 23.73 -17.10
CA ALA A 240 26.77 24.50 -18.15
C ALA A 240 25.24 24.33 -18.14
N ALA A 241 24.53 25.26 -18.79
CA ALA A 241 23.09 25.16 -18.96
C ALA A 241 22.68 23.84 -19.67
N PRO A 242 21.58 23.19 -19.26
CA PRO A 242 21.18 21.88 -19.79
C PRO A 242 20.56 21.93 -21.20
N PHE A 243 20.80 23.00 -21.95
CA PHE A 243 20.24 23.23 -23.28
C PHE A 243 21.33 23.11 -24.36
N ARG A 244 20.99 22.44 -25.46
CA ARG A 244 21.80 22.39 -26.68
C ARG A 244 20.94 22.85 -27.84
N PHE A 245 21.19 24.04 -28.33
CA PHE A 245 20.54 24.52 -29.54
C PHE A 245 21.29 23.95 -30.76
N SER A 246 20.56 23.54 -31.79
CA SER A 246 21.14 22.95 -33.00
C SER A 246 22.01 23.92 -33.79
N THR A 247 21.72 25.22 -33.67
CA THR A 247 22.37 26.29 -34.45
C THR A 247 23.23 27.23 -33.60
N LEU A 248 23.00 27.29 -32.29
CA LEU A 248 23.65 28.25 -31.40
C LEU A 248 24.40 27.52 -30.29
N ALA A 249 25.70 27.77 -30.21
CA ALA A 249 26.45 27.40 -29.02
C ALA A 249 26.10 28.38 -27.89
N VAL A 250 25.62 27.85 -26.77
CA VAL A 250 25.48 28.63 -25.52
C VAL A 250 26.67 28.29 -24.65
N SER A 251 27.47 29.30 -24.33
CA SER A 251 28.66 29.21 -23.48
C SER A 251 28.65 30.31 -22.42
N LEU A 252 29.32 30.03 -21.31
CA LEU A 252 29.49 30.96 -20.21
C LEU A 252 30.87 31.59 -20.41
N ASP A 253 30.91 32.75 -21.05
CA ASP A 253 32.15 33.35 -21.56
C ASP A 253 32.77 34.37 -20.61
N ARG A 254 32.09 34.68 -19.50
CA ARG A 254 32.52 35.69 -18.53
C ARG A 254 32.27 35.21 -17.09
N PRO A 255 33.16 35.57 -16.15
CA PRO A 255 32.95 35.28 -14.73
C PRO A 255 31.79 36.11 -14.17
N ALA A 256 31.28 35.71 -13.00
CA ALA A 256 30.32 36.53 -12.27
C ALA A 256 30.93 37.91 -11.94
N PRO A 257 30.17 39.01 -12.10
CA PRO A 257 30.63 40.34 -11.74
C PRO A 257 30.91 40.42 -10.24
N THR A 258 32.01 41.07 -9.85
CA THR A 258 32.29 41.46 -8.47
C THR A 258 31.68 42.84 -8.18
N PRO A 259 31.52 43.24 -6.91
CA PRO A 259 31.07 44.58 -6.55
C PRO A 259 31.92 45.71 -7.16
N GLU A 260 33.19 45.45 -7.44
CA GLU A 260 34.13 46.41 -8.06
C GLU A 260 34.14 46.35 -9.59
N SER A 261 33.38 45.44 -10.21
CA SER A 261 33.37 45.29 -11.66
C SER A 261 32.72 46.51 -12.35
N PRO A 262 33.35 47.08 -13.40
CA PRO A 262 32.85 48.30 -14.05
C PRO A 262 31.52 48.06 -14.78
N CYS A 263 30.57 48.99 -14.65
CA CYS A 263 29.25 48.92 -15.32
C CYS A 263 29.32 48.74 -16.85
N GLU A 264 30.42 49.17 -17.47
CA GLU A 264 30.70 49.03 -18.91
C GLU A 264 30.85 47.57 -19.38
N MET A 265 30.97 46.62 -18.45
CA MET A 265 30.98 45.19 -18.75
C MET A 265 29.68 44.69 -19.39
N PHE A 266 28.57 45.42 -19.20
CA PHE A 266 27.30 45.16 -19.87
C PHE A 266 27.21 46.04 -21.11
N ALA A 267 26.99 45.43 -22.27
CA ALA A 267 26.75 46.20 -23.49
C ALA A 267 25.64 47.23 -23.22
N PRO A 268 25.84 48.52 -23.56
CA PRO A 268 24.81 49.52 -23.37
C PRO A 268 23.55 49.03 -24.09
N ARG A 269 22.41 49.02 -23.38
CA ARG A 269 21.13 48.65 -23.97
C ARG A 269 20.93 49.54 -25.18
N VAL A 270 21.03 48.99 -26.39
CA VAL A 270 20.54 49.66 -27.59
C VAL A 270 19.05 49.89 -27.32
N PRO A 271 18.57 51.13 -27.24
CA PRO A 271 17.15 51.37 -27.06
C PRO A 271 16.46 50.80 -28.30
N GLU A 272 15.91 49.60 -28.21
CA GLU A 272 14.87 49.19 -29.16
C GLU A 272 13.76 50.22 -28.99
N SER A 273 13.67 51.15 -29.94
CA SER A 273 12.52 52.03 -30.00
C SER A 273 11.31 51.11 -30.12
N PRO A 274 10.36 51.14 -29.16
CA PRO A 274 9.16 50.34 -29.30
C PRO A 274 8.58 50.69 -30.66
N SER A 275 8.39 49.70 -31.54
CA SER A 275 7.67 49.92 -32.78
C SER A 275 6.38 50.60 -32.37
N ARG A 276 6.21 51.88 -32.74
CA ARG A 276 5.02 52.66 -32.42
C ARG A 276 3.85 52.07 -33.20
N GLY A 277 3.34 50.93 -32.72
CA GLY A 277 1.96 50.56 -32.99
C GLY A 277 1.06 51.67 -32.44
N PRO A 278 -0.13 51.87 -33.03
CA PRO A 278 -1.05 52.91 -32.56
C PRO A 278 -1.23 52.78 -31.05
N ARG A 279 -1.22 53.92 -30.34
CA ARG A 279 -1.62 54.00 -28.93
C ARG A 279 -3.09 53.64 -28.84
N VAL A 280 -3.40 52.34 -28.86
CA VAL A 280 -4.75 51.87 -28.58
C VAL A 280 -4.97 52.08 -27.09
N ALA A 281 -5.94 52.93 -26.75
CA ALA A 281 -6.42 53.08 -25.39
C ALA A 281 -6.75 51.69 -24.83
N ARG A 282 -6.53 51.48 -23.53
CA ARG A 282 -6.60 50.18 -22.84
C ARG A 282 -8.06 49.65 -22.68
N SER A 283 -8.83 49.62 -23.78
CA SER A 283 -10.29 49.41 -23.77
C SER A 283 -10.74 48.02 -24.24
N ALA A 284 -9.87 47.22 -24.87
CA ALA A 284 -10.17 45.85 -25.28
C ALA A 284 -9.51 44.83 -24.33
N PRO A 285 -10.17 43.71 -24.01
CA PRO A 285 -9.56 42.63 -23.23
C PRO A 285 -8.34 42.08 -23.99
N MET A 286 -7.20 42.01 -23.31
CA MET A 286 -5.97 41.51 -23.91
C MET A 286 -6.09 40.01 -24.18
N ALA A 287 -5.59 39.58 -25.34
CA ALA A 287 -5.47 38.17 -25.65
C ALA A 287 -4.48 37.50 -24.66
N PRO A 288 -4.68 36.21 -24.33
CA PRO A 288 -3.73 35.48 -23.51
C PRO A 288 -2.29 35.54 -24.04
N PRO A 289 -1.26 35.35 -23.18
CA PRO A 289 0.13 35.57 -23.57
C PRO A 289 0.58 34.78 -24.80
N LEU A 290 0.16 33.51 -24.91
CA LEU A 290 0.53 32.61 -26.00
C LEU A 290 -0.55 32.47 -27.09
N ALA A 291 -1.51 33.40 -27.13
CA ALA A 291 -2.51 33.42 -28.19
C ALA A 291 -1.87 33.43 -29.59
N GLY A 292 -2.37 32.54 -30.46
CA GLY A 292 -1.84 32.33 -31.81
C GLY A 292 -0.73 31.28 -31.91
N ILE A 293 -0.27 30.72 -30.79
CA ILE A 293 0.68 29.60 -30.78
C ILE A 293 -0.09 28.28 -30.79
N ARG A 294 0.32 27.37 -31.67
CA ARG A 294 -0.17 25.98 -31.72
C ARG A 294 0.85 25.04 -31.12
N ALA A 295 0.41 24.21 -30.17
CA ALA A 295 1.23 23.17 -29.57
C ALA A 295 0.67 21.80 -29.94
N VAL A 296 1.50 20.96 -30.58
CA VAL A 296 1.14 19.58 -30.89
C VAL A 296 1.56 18.68 -29.72
N HIS A 297 0.57 18.09 -29.06
CA HIS A 297 0.77 17.23 -27.89
C HIS A 297 0.79 15.74 -28.30
N LEU A 298 1.99 15.14 -28.27
CA LEU A 298 2.23 13.72 -28.61
C LEU A 298 2.48 12.80 -27.38
N GLY A 299 2.63 13.36 -26.18
CA GLY A 299 2.96 12.59 -24.98
C GLY A 299 1.77 11.85 -24.37
N VAL A 300 1.97 11.00 -23.35
CA VAL A 300 0.87 10.27 -22.68
C VAL A 300 1.11 10.28 -21.17
N GLY A 301 0.11 10.72 -20.41
CA GLY A 301 0.15 10.75 -18.94
C GLY A 301 1.19 11.71 -18.36
N ALA A 302 0.91 12.19 -17.15
CA ALA A 302 1.80 13.00 -16.34
C ALA A 302 2.38 14.26 -17.03
N VAL A 303 3.70 14.31 -17.25
CA VAL A 303 4.48 15.53 -17.48
C VAL A 303 4.12 16.27 -18.77
N VAL A 304 3.99 15.58 -19.92
CA VAL A 304 3.70 16.26 -21.19
C VAL A 304 2.26 16.82 -21.21
N PRO A 305 1.23 16.05 -20.80
CA PRO A 305 -0.11 16.61 -20.61
C PRO A 305 -0.16 17.83 -19.69
N GLU A 306 0.56 17.83 -18.55
CA GLU A 306 0.60 18.98 -17.64
C GLU A 306 1.17 20.23 -18.30
N LEU A 307 2.34 20.10 -18.93
CA LEU A 307 2.96 21.22 -19.63
C LEU A 307 2.04 21.76 -20.74
N CYS A 308 1.41 20.87 -21.50
CA CYS A 308 0.45 21.27 -22.53
C CYS A 308 -0.80 21.93 -21.92
N GLY A 309 -1.26 21.48 -20.75
CA GLY A 309 -2.32 22.15 -19.99
C GLY A 309 -1.95 23.60 -19.68
N LEU A 310 -0.75 23.81 -19.11
CA LEU A 310 -0.23 25.15 -18.82
C LEU A 310 -0.11 26.03 -20.07
N LEU A 311 0.37 25.48 -21.20
CA LEU A 311 0.41 26.20 -22.46
C LEU A 311 -1.00 26.63 -22.93
N GLY A 312 -1.99 25.77 -22.71
CA GLY A 312 -3.40 26.05 -22.99
C GLY A 312 -3.99 27.13 -22.08
N GLU A 313 -3.67 27.11 -20.78
CA GLU A 313 -4.06 28.16 -19.82
C GLU A 313 -3.45 29.53 -20.19
N LEU A 314 -2.24 29.52 -20.73
CA LEU A 314 -1.60 30.71 -21.31
C LEU A 314 -2.14 31.08 -22.72
N GLY A 315 -3.09 30.30 -23.24
CA GLY A 315 -3.87 30.56 -24.46
C GLY A 315 -3.33 29.99 -25.77
N SER A 316 -2.44 29.01 -25.70
CA SER A 316 -2.04 28.23 -26.89
C SER A 316 -3.17 27.32 -27.35
N GLU A 317 -3.31 27.11 -28.66
CA GLU A 317 -4.14 26.04 -29.21
C GLU A 317 -3.40 24.71 -29.08
N VAL A 318 -3.84 23.86 -28.15
CA VAL A 318 -3.20 22.56 -27.89
C VAL A 318 -3.92 21.45 -28.65
N ILE A 319 -3.24 20.90 -29.64
CA ILE A 319 -3.74 19.80 -30.47
C ILE A 319 -3.19 18.49 -29.93
N LYS A 320 -4.03 17.75 -29.24
CA LYS A 320 -3.70 16.40 -28.79
C LYS A 320 -3.77 15.41 -29.94
N ILE A 321 -2.67 14.71 -30.21
CA ILE A 321 -2.66 13.58 -31.14
C ILE A 321 -2.51 12.29 -30.34
N GLU A 322 -3.47 11.39 -30.50
CA GLU A 322 -3.45 10.05 -29.89
C GLU A 322 -3.36 8.99 -30.98
N ALA A 323 -2.50 7.99 -30.78
CA ALA A 323 -2.47 6.84 -31.67
C ALA A 323 -3.81 6.08 -31.54
N GLY A 324 -4.49 5.81 -32.66
CA GLY A 324 -5.80 5.14 -32.73
C GLY A 324 -5.87 3.70 -32.20
N LEU A 325 -4.82 3.24 -31.52
CA LEU A 325 -4.64 1.91 -30.95
C LEU A 325 -4.52 1.96 -29.42
N ARG A 326 -5.48 2.62 -28.76
CA ARG A 326 -5.84 2.28 -27.38
C ARG A 326 -7.35 2.34 -27.21
N ARG A 327 -7.93 1.19 -26.86
CA ARG A 327 -9.15 1.13 -26.05
C ARG A 327 -9.06 2.23 -25.00
N ARG A 328 -10.09 3.09 -24.94
CA ARG A 328 -10.26 4.12 -23.90
C ARG A 328 -9.66 3.63 -22.58
N LEU A 329 -8.59 4.27 -22.11
CA LEU A 329 -8.29 4.24 -20.68
C LEU A 329 -9.55 4.82 -20.01
N PRO A 330 -10.21 4.12 -19.08
CA PRO A 330 -11.38 4.67 -18.43
C PRO A 330 -10.90 5.80 -17.52
N LEU A 331 -10.96 7.02 -18.04
CA LEU A 331 -11.06 8.21 -17.21
C LEU A 331 -12.43 8.14 -16.55
N THR A 332 -12.42 8.23 -15.23
CA THR A 332 -13.51 8.06 -14.27
C THR A 332 -13.84 6.62 -13.89
N SER A 333 -13.70 6.35 -12.59
CA SER A 333 -14.15 5.18 -11.84
C SER A 333 -15.67 4.94 -11.86
N LEU A 334 -16.44 5.77 -12.57
CA LEU A 334 -17.89 5.66 -12.69
C LEU A 334 -18.33 4.70 -13.81
N GLU A 335 -17.73 4.75 -15.00
CA GLU A 335 -18.23 3.95 -16.15
C GLU A 335 -17.86 2.46 -16.09
N VAL A 336 -16.82 2.10 -15.33
CA VAL A 336 -16.45 0.68 -15.11
C VAL A 336 -17.53 -0.04 -14.29
N ARG A 337 -18.22 0.65 -13.37
CA ARG A 337 -19.32 0.05 -12.59
C ARG A 337 -20.61 -0.10 -13.40
N GLU A 338 -20.91 0.83 -14.32
CA GLU A 338 -22.10 0.73 -15.16
C GLU A 338 -21.97 -0.31 -16.29
N ARG A 339 -20.76 -0.50 -16.85
CA ARG A 339 -20.53 -1.59 -17.81
C ARG A 339 -20.50 -2.99 -17.17
N LEU A 340 -20.09 -3.11 -15.91
CA LEU A 340 -20.19 -4.37 -15.15
C LEU A 340 -21.64 -4.69 -14.73
N ALA A 341 -22.49 -3.68 -14.57
CA ALA A 341 -23.92 -3.88 -14.29
C ALA A 341 -24.72 -4.27 -15.54
N LEU A 342 -24.28 -3.88 -16.75
CA LEU A 342 -25.00 -4.10 -18.01
C LEU A 342 -24.42 -5.24 -18.89
N SER A 343 -23.25 -5.81 -18.58
CA SER A 343 -22.72 -6.98 -19.29
C SER A 343 -23.23 -8.32 -18.75
N SER A 344 -24.08 -8.32 -17.72
CA SER A 344 -24.72 -9.52 -17.14
C SER A 344 -25.90 -10.06 -17.96
N ARG A 345 -26.21 -9.47 -19.13
CA ARG A 345 -27.42 -9.82 -19.91
C ARG A 345 -27.25 -10.16 -21.40
N SER A 346 -26.05 -10.24 -21.99
CA SER A 346 -25.98 -10.62 -23.43
C SER A 346 -24.78 -11.44 -23.94
N GLN A 347 -24.01 -12.10 -23.09
CA GLN A 347 -22.97 -13.05 -23.57
C GLN A 347 -23.22 -14.51 -23.15
N ARG A 348 -24.49 -14.94 -23.14
CA ARG A 348 -24.86 -16.36 -23.26
C ARG A 348 -25.14 -16.68 -24.72
N SER A 349 -24.07 -16.87 -25.49
CA SER A 349 -24.01 -17.71 -26.70
C SER A 349 -22.64 -17.51 -27.34
N SER A 350 -21.96 -18.59 -27.72
CA SER A 350 -20.65 -18.66 -28.39
C SER A 350 -19.36 -18.61 -27.53
N ARG A 351 -19.19 -19.60 -26.66
CA ARG A 351 -17.98 -20.46 -26.61
C ARG A 351 -18.08 -21.46 -25.46
N LEU A 352 -18.65 -22.62 -25.76
CA LEU A 352 -18.42 -23.83 -25.00
C LEU A 352 -17.32 -24.59 -25.75
N GLN A 353 -16.07 -24.48 -25.28
CA GLN A 353 -15.05 -25.52 -25.40
C GLN A 353 -14.15 -25.47 -24.14
N GLU A 354 -14.30 -26.53 -23.34
CA GLU A 354 -13.45 -27.12 -22.29
C GLU A 354 -12.94 -26.29 -21.10
N ASN A 355 -13.71 -26.42 -20.00
CA ASN A 355 -13.34 -26.60 -18.59
C ASN A 355 -12.08 -25.91 -18.05
N ASP A 356 -12.27 -24.75 -17.44
CA ASP A 356 -11.51 -24.41 -16.23
C ASP A 356 -12.50 -23.81 -15.21
N MET A 357 -12.97 -24.65 -14.28
CA MET A 357 -13.82 -24.18 -13.19
C MET A 357 -12.94 -23.49 -12.13
N PRO A 358 -13.42 -22.41 -11.48
CA PRO A 358 -12.66 -21.73 -10.43
C PRO A 358 -12.21 -22.66 -9.30
N ILE A 359 -12.99 -23.71 -9.02
CA ILE A 359 -12.67 -24.75 -8.04
C ILE A 359 -12.65 -26.11 -8.76
N ASP A 360 -11.47 -26.69 -8.88
CA ASP A 360 -11.24 -28.07 -9.29
C ASP A 360 -10.98 -28.90 -8.02
N ARG A 361 -12.05 -29.56 -7.53
CA ARG A 361 -12.01 -30.34 -6.30
C ARG A 361 -11.04 -31.52 -6.39
N GLU A 362 -10.90 -32.16 -7.56
CA GLU A 362 -10.04 -33.34 -7.70
C GLU A 362 -8.56 -32.96 -7.58
N LYS A 363 -8.19 -31.78 -8.10
CA LYS A 363 -6.83 -31.25 -7.95
C LYS A 363 -6.55 -30.69 -6.55
N ALA A 364 -7.54 -30.04 -5.94
CA ALA A 364 -7.34 -29.32 -4.69
C ALA A 364 -7.44 -30.20 -3.44
N LEU A 365 -8.33 -31.19 -3.44
CA LEU A 365 -8.57 -32.04 -2.27
C LEU A 365 -7.34 -32.88 -1.93
N GLY A 366 -6.93 -32.88 -0.67
CA GLY A 366 -5.76 -33.63 -0.20
C GLY A 366 -4.43 -32.95 -0.48
N THR A 367 -4.41 -31.76 -1.10
CA THR A 367 -3.17 -30.99 -1.33
C THR A 367 -2.41 -30.80 -0.01
N ASP A 368 -1.15 -31.21 0.00
CA ASP A 368 -0.21 -30.96 1.09
C ASP A 368 0.18 -29.47 1.09
N LEU A 369 -0.01 -28.81 2.23
CA LEU A 369 0.31 -27.40 2.42
C LEU A 369 1.72 -27.20 3.00
N GLY A 370 2.47 -28.29 3.14
CA GLY A 370 3.83 -28.31 3.63
C GLY A 370 3.94 -28.60 5.12
N GLU A 371 5.20 -28.78 5.52
CA GLU A 371 5.60 -28.98 6.92
C GLU A 371 6.27 -27.71 7.45
N THR A 372 5.90 -27.31 8.66
CA THR A 372 6.55 -26.25 9.42
C THR A 372 7.13 -26.84 10.70
N THR A 373 8.31 -26.37 11.12
CA THR A 373 8.87 -26.69 12.43
C THR A 373 9.03 -25.41 13.25
N GLY A 374 8.77 -25.50 14.54
CA GLY A 374 8.86 -24.35 15.46
C GLY A 374 8.53 -24.76 16.88
N GLY A 375 8.39 -23.79 17.78
CA GLY A 375 8.06 -24.10 19.16
C GLY A 375 7.43 -22.93 19.89
N TYR A 376 7.00 -23.18 21.11
CA TYR A 376 6.49 -22.18 22.03
C TYR A 376 7.01 -22.41 23.44
N GLY A 377 7.11 -21.33 24.21
CA GLY A 377 7.44 -21.37 25.63
C GLY A 377 6.37 -20.76 26.51
N PRO A 378 6.61 -20.70 27.83
CA PRO A 378 5.66 -20.14 28.80
C PRO A 378 5.25 -18.70 28.47
N ASP A 379 6.15 -17.86 27.97
CA ASP A 379 5.85 -16.47 27.61
C ASP A 379 4.85 -16.36 26.46
N ASP A 380 4.93 -17.27 25.46
CA ASP A 380 3.98 -17.31 24.35
C ASP A 380 2.57 -17.68 24.85
N VAL A 381 2.51 -18.65 25.77
CA VAL A 381 1.27 -19.10 26.42
C VAL A 381 0.67 -17.98 27.27
N ILE A 382 1.48 -17.30 28.08
CA ILE A 382 1.04 -16.17 28.92
C ILE A 382 0.56 -15.01 28.06
N LEU A 383 1.28 -14.66 26.99
CA LEU A 383 0.87 -13.62 26.04
C LEU A 383 -0.47 -13.94 25.39
N TYR A 384 -0.70 -15.20 25.03
CA TYR A 384 -1.99 -15.64 24.52
C TYR A 384 -3.10 -15.45 25.56
N HIS A 385 -2.90 -15.94 26.80
CA HIS A 385 -3.90 -15.83 27.86
C HIS A 385 -4.25 -14.38 28.20
N LEU A 386 -3.24 -13.51 28.34
CA LEU A 386 -3.45 -12.07 28.51
C LEU A 386 -4.22 -11.49 27.30
N GLY A 387 -3.86 -11.91 26.09
CA GLY A 387 -4.52 -11.55 24.85
C GLY A 387 -5.99 -11.93 24.75
N ILE A 388 -6.46 -12.91 25.54
CA ILE A 388 -7.88 -13.31 25.64
C ILE A 388 -8.51 -12.92 26.99
N GLY A 389 -7.88 -12.02 27.75
CA GLY A 389 -8.48 -11.37 28.92
C GLY A 389 -8.22 -12.08 30.25
N ALA A 390 -7.36 -13.10 30.30
CA ALA A 390 -6.91 -13.66 31.57
C ALA A 390 -6.10 -12.63 32.37
N GLY A 391 -6.12 -12.76 33.70
CA GLY A 391 -5.43 -11.84 34.60
C GLY A 391 -6.21 -10.58 34.96
N PHE A 392 -7.48 -10.46 34.56
CA PHE A 392 -8.34 -9.34 34.95
C PHE A 392 -8.45 -9.19 36.48
N ARG A 393 -8.55 -10.33 37.19
CA ARG A 393 -8.39 -10.39 38.65
C ARG A 393 -6.97 -10.83 38.97
N SER A 394 -6.03 -9.90 38.92
CA SER A 394 -4.59 -10.18 38.91
C SER A 394 -4.03 -10.93 40.14
N THR A 395 -4.76 -10.97 41.25
CA THR A 395 -4.38 -11.70 42.48
C THR A 395 -5.20 -12.97 42.72
N ASP A 396 -6.18 -13.27 41.86
CA ASP A 396 -6.99 -14.49 41.96
C ASP A 396 -6.13 -15.70 41.57
N PRO A 397 -6.02 -16.75 42.41
CA PRO A 397 -5.20 -17.92 42.10
C PRO A 397 -5.62 -18.66 40.81
N GLY A 398 -6.91 -18.63 40.46
CA GLY A 398 -7.42 -19.21 39.22
C GLY A 398 -6.99 -18.42 37.98
N GLU A 399 -6.95 -17.09 38.08
CA GLU A 399 -6.42 -16.24 37.00
C GLU A 399 -4.89 -16.32 36.88
N LEU A 400 -4.17 -16.35 38.01
CA LEU A 400 -2.71 -16.51 38.04
C LEU A 400 -2.25 -17.83 37.41
N ALA A 401 -3.09 -18.87 37.45
CA ALA A 401 -2.80 -20.13 36.75
C ALA A 401 -2.74 -19.98 35.22
N TYR A 402 -3.14 -18.84 34.64
CA TYR A 402 -2.99 -18.54 33.21
C TYR A 402 -1.88 -17.54 32.91
N THR A 403 -1.44 -16.75 33.89
CA THR A 403 -0.56 -15.59 33.68
C THR A 403 0.76 -15.65 34.46
N PHE A 404 0.94 -16.66 35.32
CA PHE A 404 2.14 -16.85 36.12
C PHE A 404 2.73 -18.26 35.92
N GLU A 405 4.01 -18.33 35.55
CA GLU A 405 4.71 -19.51 35.07
C GLU A 405 4.77 -20.67 36.08
N LYS A 406 4.62 -20.39 37.37
CA LYS A 406 4.73 -21.40 38.45
C LYS A 406 3.72 -22.55 38.30
N ASN A 407 2.47 -22.25 37.96
CA ASN A 407 1.37 -23.22 37.86
C ASN A 407 0.60 -23.04 36.54
N LEU A 408 1.33 -22.70 35.47
CA LEU A 408 0.76 -22.31 34.20
C LEU A 408 -0.03 -23.46 33.56
N LYS A 409 -1.32 -23.21 33.33
CA LYS A 409 -2.23 -24.05 32.55
C LYS A 409 -2.22 -23.56 31.11
N VAL A 410 -2.53 -24.45 30.15
CA VAL A 410 -2.64 -24.09 28.73
C VAL A 410 -4.04 -24.37 28.24
N LEU A 411 -4.73 -23.34 27.73
CA LEU A 411 -6.08 -23.50 27.18
C LEU A 411 -6.05 -24.25 25.83
N PRO A 412 -7.03 -25.12 25.54
CA PRO A 412 -7.15 -25.82 24.26
C PRO A 412 -7.11 -24.88 23.05
N SER A 413 -7.72 -23.70 23.18
CA SER A 413 -7.78 -22.70 22.11
C SER A 413 -6.42 -22.09 21.76
N PHE A 414 -5.39 -22.25 22.61
CA PHE A 414 -4.00 -21.88 22.28
C PHE A 414 -3.47 -22.68 21.09
N ALA A 415 -3.99 -23.90 20.87
CA ALA A 415 -3.61 -24.75 19.74
C ALA A 415 -3.77 -24.05 18.39
N VAL A 416 -4.73 -23.13 18.24
CA VAL A 416 -4.93 -22.36 16.99
C VAL A 416 -3.72 -21.47 16.68
N VAL A 417 -3.17 -20.82 17.72
CA VAL A 417 -2.00 -19.93 17.61
C VAL A 417 -0.73 -20.74 17.42
N ALA A 418 -0.59 -21.84 18.16
CA ALA A 418 0.55 -22.76 18.05
C ALA A 418 0.61 -23.46 16.68
N ALA A 419 -0.53 -23.91 16.14
CA ALA A 419 -0.63 -24.54 14.81
C ALA A 419 -0.16 -23.62 13.68
N SER A 420 -0.48 -22.34 13.79
CA SER A 420 -0.29 -21.37 12.72
C SER A 420 1.13 -20.80 12.67
N GLY A 421 2.05 -21.28 13.51
CA GLY A 421 3.41 -20.75 13.61
C GLY A 421 3.46 -19.29 14.08
N MET A 422 2.40 -18.82 14.74
CA MET A 422 2.21 -17.41 15.05
C MET A 422 2.82 -16.97 16.40
N THR A 423 3.38 -17.91 17.17
CA THR A 423 4.09 -17.64 18.43
C THR A 423 5.40 -16.90 18.18
N ALA A 424 5.88 -16.13 19.17
CA ALA A 424 7.10 -15.35 19.01
C ALA A 424 8.33 -16.24 18.79
N ARG A 425 8.37 -17.43 19.39
CA ARG A 425 9.44 -18.43 19.23
C ARG A 425 9.36 -19.24 17.93
N ALA A 426 8.19 -19.36 17.29
CA ALA A 426 8.06 -19.96 15.97
C ALA A 426 8.57 -19.04 14.83
N ARG A 427 8.89 -17.77 15.12
CA ARG A 427 9.47 -16.80 14.15
C ARG A 427 10.95 -17.06 13.85
N ARG A 428 11.36 -18.30 13.61
CA ARG A 428 12.57 -18.52 12.80
C ARG A 428 12.15 -18.34 11.33
N PRO A 429 12.86 -17.51 10.54
CA PRO A 429 12.57 -17.37 9.13
C PRO A 429 12.96 -18.68 8.43
N GLN A 430 12.01 -19.60 8.28
CA GLN A 430 12.14 -20.72 7.37
C GLN A 430 11.46 -20.31 6.06
N GLU A 431 12.26 -20.22 5.00
CA GLU A 431 11.80 -19.94 3.64
C GLU A 431 10.70 -20.93 3.23
N GLY A 432 9.59 -20.43 2.70
CA GLY A 432 8.60 -21.25 1.99
C GLY A 432 7.52 -21.95 2.83
N ALA A 433 7.51 -21.83 4.16
CA ALA A 433 6.51 -22.53 4.98
C ALA A 433 5.34 -21.59 5.34
N GLY A 434 4.28 -21.61 4.51
CA GLY A 434 3.08 -20.77 4.65
C GLY A 434 2.15 -21.22 5.78
N GLY A 435 2.55 -21.01 7.04
CA GLY A 435 1.67 -21.22 8.19
C GLY A 435 0.46 -20.28 8.17
N GLY A 436 -0.75 -20.82 8.36
CA GLY A 436 -2.01 -20.06 8.43
C GLY A 436 -2.72 -19.86 7.08
N MET A 437 -3.42 -18.72 6.91
CA MET A 437 -4.24 -18.42 5.71
C MET A 437 -3.42 -18.27 4.41
N GLY A 438 -2.09 -18.20 4.52
CA GLY A 438 -1.16 -18.07 3.38
C GLY A 438 -0.99 -19.34 2.54
N GLY A 439 -1.19 -20.54 3.12
CA GLY A 439 -1.00 -21.81 2.43
C GLY A 439 -2.01 -22.08 1.30
N LEU A 440 -3.21 -21.50 1.36
CA LEU A 440 -4.25 -21.69 0.34
C LEU A 440 -4.00 -20.91 -0.96
N ALA A 441 -3.09 -19.93 -0.90
CA ALA A 441 -2.71 -19.10 -2.03
C ALA A 441 -2.23 -19.91 -3.23
N ASN A 442 -1.63 -21.07 -2.98
CA ASN A 442 -0.87 -21.86 -3.92
C ASN A 442 -1.44 -23.29 -4.10
N VAL A 443 -2.68 -23.54 -3.68
CA VAL A 443 -3.31 -24.86 -3.82
C VAL A 443 -3.72 -25.08 -5.28
N PRO A 444 -3.21 -26.11 -5.97
CA PRO A 444 -3.64 -26.44 -7.32
C PRO A 444 -5.15 -26.69 -7.37
N GLY A 445 -5.84 -26.08 -8.32
CA GLY A 445 -7.29 -26.22 -8.46
C GLY A 445 -8.13 -25.31 -7.56
N LEU A 446 -7.54 -24.42 -6.75
CA LEU A 446 -8.27 -23.34 -6.07
C LEU A 446 -7.93 -21.97 -6.70
N SER A 447 -8.85 -21.43 -7.49
CA SER A 447 -8.81 -20.07 -8.03
C SER A 447 -10.01 -19.29 -7.52
N TYR A 448 -9.78 -18.30 -6.66
CA TYR A 448 -10.87 -17.57 -6.00
C TYR A 448 -10.53 -16.12 -5.68
N ASN A 449 -11.55 -15.28 -5.62
CA ASN A 449 -11.40 -13.90 -5.15
C ASN A 449 -11.16 -13.84 -3.64
N ARG A 450 -9.93 -13.53 -3.23
CA ARG A 450 -9.55 -13.40 -1.81
C ARG A 450 -10.33 -12.34 -1.03
N ALA A 451 -10.86 -11.30 -1.69
CA ALA A 451 -11.69 -10.30 -1.02
C ALA A 451 -13.06 -10.85 -0.57
N LEU A 452 -13.45 -12.02 -1.07
CA LEU A 452 -14.72 -12.70 -0.75
C LEU A 452 -14.52 -13.92 0.16
N LEU A 453 -13.29 -14.18 0.60
CA LEU A 453 -12.93 -15.22 1.55
C LEU A 453 -13.36 -14.83 2.97
N LEU A 454 -14.10 -15.71 3.65
CA LEU A 454 -14.46 -15.56 5.05
C LEU A 454 -14.04 -16.76 5.88
N HIS A 455 -13.47 -16.50 7.05
CA HIS A 455 -13.24 -17.51 8.08
C HIS A 455 -14.58 -17.81 8.76
N GLY A 456 -15.19 -18.95 8.44
CA GLY A 456 -16.54 -19.30 8.88
C GLY A 456 -16.57 -20.04 10.21
N GLU A 457 -15.76 -21.09 10.35
CA GLU A 457 -15.76 -21.97 11.53
C GLU A 457 -14.32 -22.33 11.90
N GLN A 458 -14.10 -22.55 13.19
CA GLN A 458 -12.83 -22.95 13.76
C GLN A 458 -13.04 -24.16 14.67
N GLU A 459 -12.15 -25.14 14.55
CA GLU A 459 -12.16 -26.34 15.35
C GLU A 459 -10.74 -26.71 15.81
N VAL A 460 -10.63 -27.17 17.06
CA VAL A 460 -9.43 -27.79 17.61
C VAL A 460 -9.78 -29.10 18.28
N GLU A 461 -8.98 -30.13 18.04
CA GLU A 461 -9.02 -31.42 18.72
C GLU A 461 -7.70 -31.63 19.46
N ILE A 462 -7.79 -31.95 20.74
CA ILE A 462 -6.66 -32.08 21.66
C ILE A 462 -6.42 -33.56 21.94
N HIS A 463 -5.39 -34.13 21.30
CA HIS A 463 -5.03 -35.55 21.44
C HIS A 463 -4.40 -35.83 22.80
N ARG A 464 -3.55 -34.90 23.27
CA ARG A 464 -2.89 -34.97 24.58
C ARG A 464 -2.89 -33.60 25.24
N PRO A 465 -2.88 -33.51 26.59
CA PRO A 465 -2.81 -32.23 27.29
C PRO A 465 -1.66 -31.36 26.75
N LEU A 466 -1.96 -30.09 26.49
CA LEU A 466 -0.97 -29.16 25.94
C LEU A 466 0.07 -28.82 27.03
N PRO A 467 1.38 -29.07 26.79
CA PRO A 467 2.43 -28.67 27.72
C PRO A 467 2.62 -27.15 27.71
N THR A 468 3.30 -26.60 28.72
CA THR A 468 3.60 -25.16 28.79
C THR A 468 4.73 -24.72 27.85
N ALA A 469 5.44 -25.68 27.27
CA ALA A 469 6.41 -25.49 26.21
C ALA A 469 6.49 -26.75 25.34
N ALA A 470 6.62 -26.58 24.03
CA ALA A 470 6.86 -27.69 23.10
C ALA A 470 7.62 -27.22 21.86
N GLU A 471 8.41 -28.14 21.30
CA GLU A 471 8.84 -28.09 19.90
C GLU A 471 7.84 -28.90 19.08
N LEU A 472 7.36 -28.30 18.00
CA LEU A 472 6.29 -28.81 17.16
C LEU A 472 6.76 -28.97 15.71
N THR A 473 6.30 -30.05 15.11
CA THR A 473 6.23 -30.21 13.65
C THR A 473 4.75 -30.17 13.27
N THR A 474 4.38 -29.21 12.43
CA THR A 474 2.99 -29.02 11.97
C THR A 474 2.89 -29.27 10.47
N ARG A 475 2.00 -30.18 10.07
CA ARG A 475 1.71 -30.49 8.66
C ARG A 475 0.31 -30.05 8.30
N GLY A 476 0.18 -29.30 7.20
CA GLY A 476 -1.09 -28.81 6.71
C GLY A 476 -1.60 -29.58 5.50
N ARG A 477 -2.92 -29.70 5.33
CA ARG A 477 -3.54 -30.21 4.10
C ARG A 477 -4.90 -29.58 3.84
N VAL A 478 -5.32 -29.58 2.58
CA VAL A 478 -6.72 -29.33 2.22
C VAL A 478 -7.53 -30.60 2.51
N ALA A 479 -8.23 -30.62 3.65
CA ALA A 479 -8.88 -31.81 4.15
C ALA A 479 -10.18 -32.13 3.41
N GLU A 480 -11.01 -31.12 3.19
CA GLU A 480 -12.35 -31.27 2.60
C GLU A 480 -12.71 -30.05 1.73
N ILE A 481 -13.50 -30.28 0.69
CA ILE A 481 -14.03 -29.23 -0.19
C ILE A 481 -15.48 -29.58 -0.52
N TYR A 482 -16.38 -28.62 -0.29
CA TYR A 482 -17.82 -28.75 -0.48
C TYR A 482 -18.39 -27.65 -1.34
N ASP A 483 -19.36 -28.00 -2.19
CA ASP A 483 -20.11 -27.04 -3.00
C ASP A 483 -21.38 -26.61 -2.27
N LYS A 484 -21.45 -25.35 -1.83
CA LYS A 484 -22.64 -24.75 -1.19
C LYS A 484 -23.52 -24.01 -2.21
N GLY A 485 -23.41 -24.33 -3.49
CA GLY A 485 -24.18 -23.78 -4.61
C GLY A 485 -23.75 -22.38 -5.03
N LYS A 486 -23.74 -21.42 -4.10
CA LYS A 486 -23.28 -20.04 -4.34
C LYS A 486 -21.90 -19.74 -3.74
N ALA A 487 -21.28 -20.70 -3.08
CA ALA A 487 -19.97 -20.58 -2.45
C ALA A 487 -19.29 -21.96 -2.39
N ALA A 488 -17.96 -21.99 -2.36
CA ALA A 488 -17.21 -23.16 -1.93
C ALA A 488 -16.95 -23.09 -0.42
N LEU A 489 -16.98 -24.23 0.25
CA LEU A 489 -16.47 -24.39 1.61
C LEU A 489 -15.22 -25.26 1.54
N VAL A 490 -14.07 -24.69 1.91
CA VAL A 490 -12.78 -25.38 1.95
C VAL A 490 -12.37 -25.56 3.41
N ILE A 491 -12.08 -26.79 3.81
CA ILE A 491 -11.58 -27.12 5.15
C ILE A 491 -10.10 -27.39 5.05
N VAL A 492 -9.32 -26.60 5.78
CA VAL A 492 -7.89 -26.81 5.95
C VAL A 492 -7.63 -27.43 7.31
N GLU A 493 -6.84 -28.49 7.33
CA GLU A 493 -6.44 -29.19 8.55
C GLU A 493 -4.93 -29.05 8.76
N TYR A 494 -4.54 -28.78 9.99
CA TYR A 494 -3.17 -28.78 10.46
C TYR A 494 -3.04 -29.77 11.62
N VAL A 495 -2.15 -30.75 11.48
CA VAL A 495 -1.81 -31.69 12.56
C VAL A 495 -0.46 -31.29 13.12
N ALA A 496 -0.42 -30.92 14.40
CA ALA A 496 0.80 -30.60 15.11
C ALA A 496 1.24 -31.78 15.99
N SER A 497 2.51 -32.15 15.89
CA SER A 497 3.12 -33.25 16.63
C SER A 497 4.36 -32.78 17.38
N ASP A 498 4.62 -33.39 18.55
CA ASP A 498 5.89 -33.27 19.27
C ASP A 498 6.63 -34.63 19.27
N ARG A 499 7.68 -34.77 20.07
CA ARG A 499 8.45 -36.04 20.19
C ARG A 499 7.60 -37.25 20.62
N GLY A 500 6.47 -37.03 21.29
CA GLY A 500 5.51 -38.05 21.71
C GLY A 500 4.40 -38.34 20.69
N GLY A 501 4.48 -37.77 19.47
CA GLY A 501 3.50 -37.97 18.41
C GLY A 501 2.49 -36.82 18.29
N PRO A 502 1.30 -37.06 17.69
CA PRO A 502 0.28 -36.03 17.54
C PRO A 502 -0.11 -35.39 18.88
N LEU A 503 -0.17 -34.06 18.91
CA LEU A 503 -0.50 -33.26 20.09
C LEU A 503 -1.89 -32.64 19.95
N PHE A 504 -2.18 -32.02 18.80
CA PHE A 504 -3.50 -31.49 18.48
C PHE A 504 -3.72 -31.44 16.96
N THR A 505 -4.99 -31.40 16.56
CA THR A 505 -5.44 -31.11 15.19
C THR A 505 -6.21 -29.80 15.18
N ASN A 506 -5.89 -28.90 14.25
CA ASN A 506 -6.55 -27.63 14.05
C ASN A 506 -7.22 -27.61 12.68
N ARG A 507 -8.54 -27.38 12.62
CA ARG A 507 -9.32 -27.30 11.39
C ARG A 507 -9.96 -25.92 11.24
N MET A 508 -9.82 -25.31 10.08
CA MET A 508 -10.47 -24.05 9.75
C MET A 508 -11.35 -24.21 8.51
N SER A 509 -12.55 -23.66 8.59
CA SER A 509 -13.56 -23.67 7.52
C SER A 509 -13.61 -22.32 6.83
N LEU A 510 -13.39 -22.33 5.52
CA LEU A 510 -13.23 -21.13 4.72
C LEU A 510 -14.31 -21.06 3.65
N PHE A 511 -15.10 -20.00 3.68
CA PHE A 511 -16.15 -19.75 2.70
C PHE A 511 -15.62 -18.87 1.57
N LEU A 512 -15.55 -19.43 0.37
CA LEU A 512 -15.22 -18.74 -0.88
C LEU A 512 -16.52 -18.31 -1.56
N ARG A 513 -17.02 -17.12 -1.23
CA ARG A 513 -18.31 -16.64 -1.80
C ARG A 513 -18.17 -16.35 -3.29
N GLY A 514 -19.14 -16.80 -4.07
CA GLY A 514 -19.15 -16.65 -5.53
C GLY A 514 -18.52 -17.83 -6.27
N GLU A 515 -17.77 -18.68 -5.57
CA GLU A 515 -16.99 -19.78 -6.16
C GLU A 515 -17.70 -21.15 -6.00
N GLY A 516 -19.04 -21.16 -5.96
CA GLY A 516 -19.85 -22.39 -5.91
C GLY A 516 -20.33 -22.83 -7.29
N GLY A 517 -21.06 -23.95 -7.34
CA GLY A 517 -21.67 -24.47 -8.57
C GLY A 517 -20.75 -25.37 -9.40
N PHE A 518 -19.65 -25.84 -8.81
CA PHE A 518 -18.70 -26.77 -9.42
C PHE A 518 -19.10 -28.25 -9.24
N GLY A 519 -20.15 -28.54 -8.49
CA GLY A 519 -20.61 -29.91 -8.21
C GLY A 519 -19.81 -30.60 -7.10
N GLY A 520 -20.33 -31.73 -6.61
CA GLY A 520 -19.76 -32.47 -5.48
C GLY A 520 -20.65 -32.43 -4.23
N PRO A 521 -20.18 -32.97 -3.10
CA PRO A 521 -20.99 -33.04 -1.88
C PRO A 521 -21.29 -31.64 -1.35
N SER A 522 -22.53 -31.44 -0.87
CA SER A 522 -22.95 -30.19 -0.24
C SER A 522 -22.39 -29.99 1.17
N GLY A 523 -21.62 -30.96 1.67
CA GLY A 523 -21.05 -30.99 3.01
C GLY A 523 -22.07 -31.24 4.11
N PRO A 524 -21.59 -31.45 5.35
CA PRO A 524 -22.47 -31.72 6.48
C PRO A 524 -23.41 -30.54 6.75
N LYS A 525 -24.60 -30.86 7.28
CA LYS A 525 -25.48 -29.83 7.84
C LYS A 525 -24.80 -29.22 9.08
N PRO A 526 -25.03 -27.93 9.37
CA PRO A 526 -24.54 -27.32 10.61
C PRO A 526 -25.00 -28.15 11.81
N GLY A 527 -24.06 -28.57 12.66
CA GLY A 527 -24.36 -29.29 13.90
C GLY A 527 -24.49 -28.33 15.09
N ASN A 528 -24.63 -28.91 16.30
CA ASN A 528 -24.54 -28.20 17.59
C ASN A 528 -25.53 -27.04 17.75
N GLU A 529 -26.71 -27.16 17.17
CA GLU A 529 -27.75 -26.15 17.33
C GLU A 529 -28.11 -25.99 18.81
N ARG A 530 -28.31 -24.73 19.20
CA ARG A 530 -28.76 -24.38 20.55
C ARG A 530 -30.07 -25.12 20.87
N PRO A 531 -30.15 -25.87 21.99
CA PRO A 531 -31.39 -26.49 22.43
C PRO A 531 -32.48 -25.45 22.72
N ALA A 532 -33.74 -25.81 22.41
CA ALA A 532 -34.93 -24.99 22.70
C ALA A 532 -35.35 -25.06 24.18
N ARG A 533 -34.38 -24.91 25.11
CA ARG A 533 -34.58 -24.87 26.57
C ARG A 533 -33.65 -23.83 27.21
N ALA A 534 -33.89 -23.50 28.47
CA ALA A 534 -32.99 -22.62 29.23
C ALA A 534 -31.57 -23.21 29.32
N PRO A 535 -30.52 -22.36 29.29
CA PRO A 535 -29.14 -22.82 29.46
C PRO A 535 -28.91 -23.40 30.86
N ASP A 536 -28.02 -24.39 30.94
CA ASP A 536 -27.59 -24.98 32.20
C ASP A 536 -26.65 -24.04 32.97
N GLY A 537 -26.04 -23.08 32.28
CA GLY A 537 -25.35 -21.97 32.90
C GLY A 537 -25.01 -20.85 31.92
N THR A 538 -24.72 -19.68 32.48
CA THR A 538 -24.36 -18.47 31.75
C THR A 538 -23.24 -17.75 32.49
N VAL A 539 -22.29 -17.19 31.74
CA VAL A 539 -21.21 -16.36 32.29
C VAL A 539 -20.94 -15.16 31.38
N ASP A 540 -20.73 -14.00 32.00
CA ASP A 540 -20.39 -12.76 31.32
C ASP A 540 -18.89 -12.50 31.42
N SER A 541 -18.25 -12.28 30.28
CA SER A 541 -16.80 -12.04 30.16
C SER A 541 -16.57 -10.65 29.55
N PRO A 542 -16.29 -9.61 30.37
CA PRO A 542 -15.98 -8.28 29.85
C PRO A 542 -14.64 -8.31 29.11
N THR A 543 -14.58 -7.68 27.94
CA THR A 543 -13.32 -7.52 27.20
C THR A 543 -12.67 -6.18 27.53
N LEU A 544 -11.34 -6.12 27.41
CA LEU A 544 -10.60 -4.88 27.57
C LEU A 544 -10.85 -3.93 26.38
N PRO A 545 -10.84 -2.60 26.57
CA PRO A 545 -10.86 -1.64 25.47
C PRO A 545 -9.74 -1.87 24.45
N GLN A 546 -8.56 -2.31 24.92
CA GLN A 546 -7.38 -2.61 24.13
C GLN A 546 -7.22 -4.11 23.77
N GLN A 547 -8.24 -4.95 23.97
CA GLN A 547 -8.14 -6.42 23.83
C GLN A 547 -7.58 -6.84 22.47
N ALA A 548 -8.07 -6.24 21.39
CA ALA A 548 -7.61 -6.54 20.02
C ALA A 548 -6.14 -6.18 19.80
N LEU A 549 -5.65 -5.11 20.44
CA LEU A 549 -4.26 -4.66 20.34
C LEU A 549 -3.29 -5.61 21.07
N LEU A 550 -3.75 -6.25 22.14
CA LEU A 550 -2.99 -7.26 22.85
C LEU A 550 -3.04 -8.60 22.12
N TYR A 551 -4.23 -9.05 21.72
CA TYR A 551 -4.40 -10.34 21.03
C TYR A 551 -3.58 -10.42 19.74
N ARG A 552 -3.55 -9.35 18.92
CA ARG A 552 -2.76 -9.32 17.68
C ARG A 552 -1.26 -9.55 17.87
N LEU A 553 -0.73 -9.40 19.09
CA LEU A 553 0.68 -9.73 19.36
C LEU A 553 0.97 -11.23 19.15
N ASN A 554 -0.04 -12.08 19.30
CA ASN A 554 0.00 -13.51 19.02
C ASN A 554 0.01 -13.87 17.53
N GLY A 555 0.01 -12.91 16.59
CA GLY A 555 0.26 -13.18 15.17
C GLY A 555 -0.59 -12.41 14.18
N ASP A 556 -1.91 -12.39 14.37
CA ASP A 556 -2.83 -11.77 13.40
C ASP A 556 -2.73 -10.23 13.43
N LYS A 557 -1.99 -9.68 12.46
CA LYS A 557 -1.73 -8.25 12.33
C LYS A 557 -2.74 -7.49 11.46
N ASN A 558 -3.86 -8.12 11.03
CA ASN A 558 -4.83 -7.49 10.14
C ASN A 558 -5.28 -6.11 10.67
N PRO A 559 -5.15 -5.02 9.88
CA PRO A 559 -5.52 -3.68 10.31
C PRO A 559 -6.99 -3.53 10.71
N LEU A 560 -7.89 -4.42 10.26
CA LEU A 560 -9.31 -4.46 10.65
C LEU A 560 -9.53 -4.42 12.19
N HIS A 561 -8.54 -4.87 12.96
CA HIS A 561 -8.60 -4.99 14.42
C HIS A 561 -7.88 -3.86 15.16
N ALA A 562 -7.29 -2.89 14.46
CA ALA A 562 -6.50 -1.82 15.09
C ALA A 562 -6.68 -0.43 14.44
N ASP A 563 -6.92 -0.38 13.13
CA ASP A 563 -7.00 0.85 12.35
C ASP A 563 -8.48 1.25 12.13
N PRO A 564 -8.94 2.36 12.71
CA PRO A 564 -10.30 2.85 12.55
C PRO A 564 -10.69 3.09 11.08
N GLU A 565 -9.80 3.64 10.26
CA GLU A 565 -10.09 3.94 8.85
C GLU A 565 -10.25 2.64 8.06
N PHE A 566 -9.39 1.65 8.31
CA PHE A 566 -9.49 0.34 7.68
C PHE A 566 -10.81 -0.36 8.06
N ALA A 567 -11.17 -0.33 9.35
CA ALA A 567 -12.43 -0.89 9.84
C ALA A 567 -13.66 -0.22 9.20
N GLN A 568 -13.63 1.10 9.06
CA GLN A 568 -14.70 1.88 8.41
C GLN A 568 -14.87 1.50 6.94
N ARG A 569 -13.78 1.32 6.20
CA ARG A 569 -13.84 0.81 4.82
C ARG A 569 -14.37 -0.63 4.75
N GLY A 570 -14.15 -1.42 5.80
CA GLY A 570 -14.71 -2.75 5.98
C GLY A 570 -16.19 -2.77 6.36
N GLY A 571 -16.80 -1.60 6.58
CA GLY A 571 -18.21 -1.45 6.93
C GLY A 571 -18.49 -1.52 8.44
N PHE A 572 -17.48 -1.33 9.29
CA PHE A 572 -17.63 -1.31 10.74
C PHE A 572 -17.38 0.09 11.31
N ASP A 573 -18.16 0.50 12.30
CA ASP A 573 -18.05 1.85 12.88
C ASP A 573 -16.71 2.08 13.62
N ARG A 574 -16.06 1.00 14.08
CA ARG A 574 -14.77 0.99 14.77
C ARG A 574 -14.09 -0.38 14.61
N PRO A 575 -12.80 -0.52 14.94
CA PRO A 575 -12.11 -1.81 14.88
C PRO A 575 -12.83 -2.89 15.68
N ILE A 576 -12.96 -4.08 15.08
CA ILE A 576 -13.62 -5.24 15.69
C ILE A 576 -12.60 -6.15 16.38
N LEU A 577 -13.05 -6.93 17.35
CA LEU A 577 -12.25 -7.96 17.98
C LEU A 577 -12.01 -9.12 16.99
N HIS A 578 -10.84 -9.76 17.03
CA HIS A 578 -10.58 -10.97 16.24
C HIS A 578 -11.59 -12.07 16.59
N GLY A 579 -12.15 -12.76 15.61
CA GLY A 579 -13.03 -13.91 15.87
C GLY A 579 -12.33 -14.99 16.72
N LEU A 580 -11.05 -15.23 16.45
CA LEU A 580 -10.21 -16.16 17.23
C LEU A 580 -9.88 -15.66 18.66
N CYS A 581 -9.97 -14.35 18.91
CA CYS A 581 -9.90 -13.82 20.27
C CYS A 581 -11.19 -14.15 21.03
N SER A 582 -12.36 -13.92 20.42
CA SER A 582 -13.65 -14.32 21.00
C SER A 582 -13.72 -15.84 21.26
N PHE A 583 -13.19 -16.65 20.33
CA PHE A 583 -13.06 -18.10 20.49
C PHE A 583 -12.24 -18.46 21.74
N GLY A 584 -11.09 -17.82 21.95
CA GLY A 584 -10.26 -18.05 23.14
C GLY A 584 -10.93 -17.59 24.44
N ILE A 585 -11.56 -16.41 24.45
CA ILE A 585 -12.31 -15.88 25.60
C ILE A 585 -13.38 -16.88 26.04
N VAL A 586 -14.15 -17.41 25.07
CA VAL A 586 -15.23 -18.37 25.32
C VAL A 586 -14.69 -19.70 25.83
N CYS A 587 -13.56 -20.18 25.28
CA CYS A 587 -12.90 -21.38 25.79
C CYS A 587 -12.52 -21.23 27.27
N LYS A 588 -11.87 -20.11 27.64
CA LYS A 588 -11.54 -19.80 29.04
C LYS A 588 -12.79 -19.75 29.91
N ALA A 589 -13.82 -19.04 29.46
CA ALA A 589 -15.07 -18.87 30.19
C ALA A 589 -15.75 -20.21 30.51
N ILE A 590 -15.79 -21.13 29.53
CA ILE A 590 -16.33 -22.49 29.72
C ILE A 590 -15.45 -23.32 30.65
N VAL A 591 -14.13 -23.27 30.49
CA VAL A 591 -13.19 -23.99 31.36
C VAL A 591 -13.37 -23.55 32.81
N ASP A 592 -13.42 -22.25 33.07
CA ASP A 592 -13.55 -21.71 34.41
C ASP A 592 -14.95 -21.99 35.00
N ALA A 593 -16.02 -21.66 34.27
CA ALA A 593 -17.38 -21.68 34.80
C ALA A 593 -18.04 -23.06 34.80
N ALA A 594 -17.74 -23.92 33.81
CA ALA A 594 -18.42 -25.20 33.63
C ALA A 594 -17.55 -26.43 33.94
N LEU A 595 -16.22 -26.27 33.93
CA LEU A 595 -15.25 -27.36 34.09
C LEU A 595 -14.35 -27.24 35.33
N GLY A 596 -14.52 -26.20 36.15
CA GLY A 596 -13.78 -26.01 37.40
C GLY A 596 -12.34 -25.52 37.19
N GLY A 597 -12.07 -24.84 36.08
CA GLY A 597 -10.75 -24.32 35.74
C GLY A 597 -9.77 -25.40 35.25
N ASP A 598 -10.23 -26.59 34.88
CA ASP A 598 -9.39 -27.67 34.34
C ASP A 598 -9.50 -27.73 32.79
N PRO A 599 -8.50 -27.20 32.06
CA PRO A 599 -8.50 -27.25 30.60
C PRO A 599 -8.27 -28.64 30.02
N THR A 600 -7.72 -29.59 30.79
CA THR A 600 -7.37 -30.93 30.29
C THR A 600 -8.59 -31.80 30.02
N ARG A 601 -9.76 -31.38 30.52
CA ARG A 601 -11.06 -32.02 30.27
C ARG A 601 -11.58 -31.78 28.87
N VAL A 602 -11.08 -30.80 28.13
CA VAL A 602 -11.55 -30.50 26.77
C VAL A 602 -10.79 -31.36 25.77
N THR A 603 -11.52 -32.20 25.03
CA THR A 603 -10.95 -33.03 23.94
C THR A 603 -11.15 -32.40 22.59
N ARG A 604 -12.23 -31.63 22.39
CA ARG A 604 -12.51 -30.95 21.14
C ARG A 604 -13.30 -29.67 21.38
N TYR A 605 -12.96 -28.60 20.69
CA TYR A 605 -13.72 -27.35 20.71
C TYR A 605 -13.93 -26.85 19.29
N ALA A 606 -15.20 -26.78 18.86
CA ALA A 606 -15.61 -26.29 17.55
C ALA A 606 -16.57 -25.12 17.72
N ALA A 607 -16.51 -24.13 16.83
CA ALA A 607 -17.37 -22.94 16.86
C ALA A 607 -17.56 -22.33 15.48
N ARG A 608 -18.71 -21.68 15.26
CA ARG A 608 -19.00 -20.87 14.08
C ARG A 608 -19.05 -19.38 14.44
N PHE A 609 -18.40 -18.55 13.65
CA PHE A 609 -18.48 -17.10 13.81
C PHE A 609 -19.79 -16.59 13.19
N ALA A 610 -20.69 -16.09 14.05
CA ALA A 610 -22.03 -15.65 13.67
C ALA A 610 -22.13 -14.13 13.49
N GLY A 611 -21.24 -13.39 14.14
CA GLY A 611 -21.17 -11.93 14.05
C GLY A 611 -19.87 -11.38 14.63
N VAL A 612 -19.86 -10.10 14.96
CA VAL A 612 -18.67 -9.39 15.45
C VAL A 612 -18.85 -8.93 16.89
N ALA A 613 -17.77 -9.00 17.66
CA ALA A 613 -17.62 -8.33 18.95
C ALA A 613 -16.74 -7.11 18.77
N PHE A 614 -16.97 -6.07 19.57
CA PHE A 614 -16.08 -4.93 19.61
C PHE A 614 -15.27 -4.91 20.92
N PRO A 615 -13.99 -4.48 20.90
CA PRO A 615 -13.22 -4.33 22.14
C PRO A 615 -13.94 -3.42 23.15
N GLY A 616 -13.99 -3.85 24.42
CA GLY A 616 -14.75 -3.21 25.49
C GLY A 616 -16.18 -3.73 25.69
N GLU A 617 -16.69 -4.59 24.80
CA GLU A 617 -17.98 -5.27 25.00
C GLU A 617 -17.84 -6.49 25.92
N THR A 618 -18.98 -6.97 26.42
CA THR A 618 -19.10 -8.14 27.28
C THR A 618 -19.64 -9.31 26.48
N LEU A 619 -18.88 -10.42 26.46
CA LEU A 619 -19.31 -11.66 25.83
C LEU A 619 -20.13 -12.45 26.84
N ARG A 620 -21.44 -12.58 26.59
CA ARG A 620 -22.33 -13.45 27.36
C ARG A 620 -22.31 -14.85 26.76
N THR A 621 -21.71 -15.79 27.48
CA THR A 621 -21.57 -17.19 27.07
C THR A 621 -22.62 -18.02 27.80
N SER A 622 -23.52 -18.65 27.06
CA SER A 622 -24.51 -19.60 27.58
C SER A 622 -24.14 -21.01 27.15
N TRP A 623 -24.36 -22.02 28.00
CA TRP A 623 -24.11 -23.41 27.64
C TRP A 623 -25.19 -24.40 28.07
N TRP A 624 -25.23 -25.54 27.36
CA TRP A 624 -26.13 -26.66 27.61
C TRP A 624 -25.33 -27.97 27.60
N ARG A 625 -25.55 -28.85 28.57
CA ARG A 625 -24.95 -30.19 28.62
C ARG A 625 -25.79 -31.14 27.76
N GLU A 626 -25.20 -31.65 26.69
CA GLU A 626 -25.86 -32.56 25.75
C GLU A 626 -24.86 -33.65 25.32
N ASN A 627 -25.23 -34.93 25.47
CA ASN A 627 -24.49 -36.08 24.90
C ASN A 627 -22.95 -36.05 25.10
N GLY A 628 -22.48 -35.73 26.30
CA GLY A 628 -21.04 -35.68 26.61
C GLY A 628 -20.29 -34.43 26.13
N ALA A 629 -21.01 -33.40 25.68
CA ALA A 629 -20.47 -32.11 25.27
C ALA A 629 -21.23 -30.94 25.93
N LEU A 630 -20.62 -29.76 25.87
CA LEU A 630 -21.26 -28.49 26.17
C LEU A 630 -21.58 -27.81 24.86
N ILE A 631 -22.85 -27.65 24.50
CA ILE A 631 -23.27 -26.77 23.41
C ILE A 631 -23.18 -25.34 23.92
N VAL A 632 -22.63 -24.43 23.12
CA VAL A 632 -22.29 -23.06 23.54
C VAL A 632 -22.85 -22.06 22.53
N ASP A 633 -23.43 -20.99 23.05
CA ASP A 633 -23.95 -19.85 22.29
C ASP A 633 -23.48 -18.54 22.94
N VAL A 634 -23.08 -17.57 22.12
CA VAL A 634 -22.41 -16.36 22.59
C VAL A 634 -22.97 -15.14 21.90
N GLN A 635 -23.31 -14.13 22.70
CA GLN A 635 -23.83 -12.84 22.24
C GLN A 635 -23.15 -11.69 22.97
N SER A 636 -23.22 -10.49 22.40
CA SER A 636 -22.89 -9.26 23.14
C SER A 636 -23.96 -9.02 24.20
N ALA A 637 -23.56 -8.83 25.46
CA ALA A 637 -24.49 -8.53 26.54
C ALA A 637 -25.17 -7.16 26.33
N GLU A 638 -24.46 -6.23 25.69
CA GLU A 638 -24.93 -4.86 25.42
C GLU A 638 -25.91 -4.81 24.24
N ARG A 639 -25.61 -5.54 23.15
CA ARG A 639 -26.37 -5.44 21.89
C ARG A 639 -27.35 -6.59 21.68
N GLY A 640 -27.21 -7.70 22.41
CA GLY A 640 -27.93 -8.95 22.12
C GLY A 640 -27.57 -9.56 20.76
N ALA A 641 -26.52 -9.07 20.10
CA ALA A 641 -26.12 -9.53 18.78
C ALA A 641 -25.30 -10.83 18.90
N PRO A 642 -25.52 -11.83 18.00
CA PRO A 642 -24.77 -13.08 18.03
C PRO A 642 -23.30 -12.84 17.67
N ILE A 643 -22.40 -13.54 18.37
CA ILE A 643 -20.94 -13.49 18.15
C ILE A 643 -20.45 -14.86 17.69
N ILE A 644 -20.72 -15.90 18.49
CA ILE A 644 -20.40 -17.30 18.18
C ILE A 644 -21.68 -18.12 18.33
N SER A 645 -21.97 -18.95 17.33
CA SER A 645 -23.08 -19.89 17.36
C SER A 645 -22.60 -21.30 17.05
N ASN A 646 -23.48 -22.29 17.23
CA ASN A 646 -23.24 -23.68 16.86
C ASN A 646 -21.92 -24.24 17.44
N ALA A 647 -21.53 -23.75 18.62
CA ALA A 647 -20.28 -24.15 19.24
C ALA A 647 -20.51 -25.36 20.14
N ALA A 648 -19.51 -26.24 20.22
CA ALA A 648 -19.52 -27.38 21.11
C ALA A 648 -18.13 -27.62 21.71
N VAL A 649 -18.10 -27.87 23.02
CA VAL A 649 -16.92 -28.28 23.78
C VAL A 649 -17.13 -29.73 24.21
N HIS A 650 -16.47 -30.66 23.54
CA HIS A 650 -16.51 -32.08 23.91
C HIS A 650 -15.55 -32.36 25.05
N LEU A 651 -15.99 -33.21 25.96
CA LEU A 651 -15.28 -33.49 27.19
C LEU A 651 -14.65 -34.88 27.15
N ARG A 652 -13.52 -35.03 27.84
CA ARG A 652 -12.94 -36.33 28.18
C ARG A 652 -13.90 -37.01 29.16
N THR A 653 -14.39 -38.19 28.79
CA THR A 653 -15.21 -39.06 29.63
C THR A 653 -14.43 -39.59 30.83
#